data_AF-E7A0H8-F1
#
_entry.id   AF-E7A0H8-F1
#
_cell.length_a   1.000
_cell.length_b   1.000
_cell.length_c   1.000
_cell.angle_alpha   90.00
_cell.angle_beta   90.00
_cell.angle_gamma   90.00
#
_symmetry.space_group_name_H-M   'P 1'
#
loop_
_entity.id
_entity.type
_entity.pdbx_description
1 polymer ?
#
loop_
_entity_poly.entity_id
_entity_poly.type
_entity_poly.pdbx_seq_one_letter_code
_entity_poly.pdbx_strand_id
1 'polypeptide(L)'
;MASAATATRQAGPAASAGPAAPPDGGPSPDLAQPLPQPWDGLDTRILTDLARRGLMSTLDTIKEAKTLMLDPSLAGPLGLVADVSSLKQHGVEKMFWLEPASPAFVSRNDANHSQSQSKAGLKSVNAPTKSVVYICRPEIKWMKAIAEHLRADRSVRPTSPLQHTYTISFVPHRTEPCLQFLDQEAVLSDVSLLDFGLEFVPLDNDLISLEDDAAWKKIYCDGDHTPIFRSAQALMTLQHAYGLFPRILGKGALARRLADLLIRQRREHLASDPSSPALTTPSQLIDSLIIIDRAVDYATPLCTQLTYEGLVDEVVGISNGHVEVDPALLTGQAQTAGVGGQPHASGSGTPLQMTTTPKKRKHRLDPATDLLFAEIRNLNFAVVGDRLHRAAKRLNQDYEGRHQAKTVSQIRAFVGKLGGLQSEHASLRLHTGLTEKIVEWTAREEFNRMLEVQQNSVAGIDLPAQYQAIEDMVNEERDLVGVLRLLCLTSVVGLGSAAGGIKAKNFEFVKREILQTYGYQHLPLLLALQKVGLLTRASAAPAGAVSAGGFGGALSSVVGGGSSSVSAGETDGSAEEGGKGGFASVRKSLRLINDDVDERAPADISYVYSGYAPLSIRLVQAVAQKEALLDPSRSDPAARPARTVKPRAHPIVGWRGFEDAVNQLPGATFDEAQSGSSSGEQGSTASLLPPSDPDAVTTTLVFFLGGVTYTELAALRFMNAQTRNRRFVAATTNTINGNSMIRDLDEARV
;
A
#
# COMPACT_ATOMS: atom_id res chain seq x y z
N MET A 1 -11.30 -1.01 -28.55
CA MET A 1 -11.91 -2.28 -29.00
C MET A 1 -10.97 -2.96 -29.99
N ALA A 2 -9.99 -3.70 -29.47
CA ALA A 2 -9.17 -4.64 -30.22
C ALA A 2 -8.84 -5.78 -29.27
N SER A 3 -9.58 -6.88 -29.42
CA SER A 3 -9.38 -8.15 -28.73
C SER A 3 -8.32 -8.92 -29.51
N ALA A 4 -7.17 -9.22 -28.90
CA ALA A 4 -6.21 -10.16 -29.45
C ALA A 4 -5.99 -11.27 -28.41
N ALA A 5 -6.60 -12.43 -28.68
CA ALA A 5 -6.28 -13.69 -28.03
C ALA A 5 -6.09 -14.75 -29.13
N THR A 6 -4.84 -15.20 -29.25
CA THR A 6 -4.41 -16.60 -29.23
C THR A 6 -5.02 -17.64 -30.20
N ALA A 7 -4.12 -18.26 -30.96
CA ALA A 7 -4.10 -19.65 -31.43
C ALA A 7 -5.20 -20.20 -32.38
N THR A 8 -4.81 -20.26 -33.65
CA THR A 8 -5.01 -21.35 -34.64
C THR A 8 -5.90 -22.55 -34.28
N ARG A 9 -7.08 -22.62 -34.92
CA ARG A 9 -7.75 -23.89 -35.26
C ARG A 9 -8.15 -23.91 -36.74
N GLN A 10 -7.76 -25.00 -37.43
CA GLN A 10 -8.05 -25.27 -38.83
C GLN A 10 -9.56 -25.45 -39.08
N ALA A 11 -10.05 -24.85 -40.18
CA ALA A 11 -11.43 -24.95 -40.65
C ALA A 11 -11.57 -26.00 -41.77
N GLY A 12 -12.63 -26.81 -41.70
CA GLY A 12 -13.21 -27.57 -42.82
C GLY A 12 -14.62 -27.04 -43.14
N PRO A 13 -15.15 -27.25 -44.37
CA PRO A 13 -16.06 -26.27 -44.97
C PRO A 13 -17.57 -26.51 -44.78
N ALA A 14 -18.26 -25.38 -44.61
CA ALA A 14 -19.56 -24.95 -45.13
C ALA A 14 -20.75 -25.93 -45.30
N ALA A 15 -21.87 -25.60 -44.64
CA ALA A 15 -23.22 -25.88 -45.14
C ALA A 15 -24.23 -24.79 -44.72
N SER A 16 -24.75 -24.10 -45.75
CA SER A 16 -26.06 -23.43 -45.97
C SER A 16 -26.86 -22.79 -44.83
N ALA A 17 -27.20 -21.52 -45.06
CA ALA A 17 -28.14 -20.67 -44.32
C ALA A 17 -29.64 -21.06 -44.48
N GLY A 18 -30.43 -20.78 -43.44
CA GLY A 18 -31.90 -20.77 -43.42
C GLY A 18 -32.42 -19.57 -42.60
N PRO A 19 -33.65 -19.06 -42.88
CA PRO A 19 -34.05 -17.69 -42.55
C PRO A 19 -34.58 -17.49 -41.13
N ALA A 20 -34.47 -16.24 -40.68
CA ALA A 20 -34.78 -15.71 -39.36
C ALA A 20 -36.26 -15.85 -38.93
N ALA A 21 -36.46 -16.06 -37.62
CA ALA A 21 -37.71 -15.82 -36.89
C ALA A 21 -37.49 -14.67 -35.87
N PRO A 22 -38.52 -13.86 -35.55
CA PRO A 22 -38.37 -12.63 -34.77
C PRO A 22 -38.15 -12.93 -33.28
N PRO A 23 -37.47 -12.05 -32.52
CA PRO A 23 -37.27 -12.27 -31.09
C PRO A 23 -38.55 -11.90 -30.32
N ASP A 24 -39.07 -12.87 -29.57
CA ASP A 24 -40.06 -12.62 -28.52
C ASP A 24 -39.47 -11.66 -27.47
N GLY A 25 -40.21 -10.59 -27.20
CA GLY A 25 -39.90 -9.61 -26.17
C GLY A 25 -40.04 -10.19 -24.78
N GLY A 26 -38.93 -10.63 -24.20
CA GLY A 26 -38.78 -10.76 -22.75
C GLY A 26 -38.41 -9.39 -22.14
N PRO A 27 -38.88 -9.07 -20.91
CA PRO A 27 -38.51 -7.82 -20.26
C PRO A 27 -36.99 -7.79 -20.06
N SER A 28 -36.34 -6.75 -20.57
CA SER A 28 -34.97 -6.42 -20.22
C SER A 28 -34.87 -6.34 -18.69
N PRO A 29 -33.94 -7.04 -18.04
CA PRO A 29 -33.80 -6.91 -16.60
C PRO A 29 -33.27 -5.51 -16.34
N ASP A 30 -34.15 -4.65 -15.82
CA ASP A 30 -33.81 -3.39 -15.18
C ASP A 30 -32.96 -3.73 -13.95
N LEU A 31 -31.67 -4.02 -14.17
CA LEU A 31 -30.67 -4.14 -13.13
C LEU A 31 -30.23 -2.73 -12.76
N ALA A 32 -31.10 -2.00 -12.07
CA ALA A 32 -30.64 -0.99 -11.13
C ALA A 32 -29.74 -1.73 -10.14
N GLN A 33 -28.43 -1.70 -10.38
CA GLN A 33 -27.47 -2.32 -9.48
C GLN A 33 -27.67 -1.68 -8.10
N PRO A 34 -27.76 -2.48 -7.03
CA PRO A 34 -27.96 -1.94 -5.71
C PRO A 34 -26.81 -0.97 -5.40
N LEU A 35 -27.16 0.21 -4.89
CA LEU A 35 -26.18 1.17 -4.36
C LEU A 35 -25.18 0.43 -3.45
N PRO A 36 -23.90 0.86 -3.42
CA PRO A 36 -22.92 0.29 -2.50
C PRO A 36 -23.54 0.19 -1.11
N GLN A 37 -23.54 -1.01 -0.52
CA GLN A 37 -24.06 -1.17 0.83
C GLN A 37 -23.24 -0.30 1.77
N PRO A 38 -23.89 0.39 2.73
CA PRO A 38 -23.15 1.18 3.71
C PRO A 38 -22.16 0.28 4.45
N TRP A 39 -20.98 0.81 4.74
CA TRP A 39 -19.95 0.09 5.48
C TRP A 39 -20.47 -0.29 6.87
N ASP A 40 -20.43 -1.58 7.18
CA ASP A 40 -20.89 -2.19 8.43
C ASP A 40 -19.74 -2.82 9.24
N GLY A 41 -18.49 -2.57 8.84
CA GLY A 41 -17.29 -2.99 9.56
C GLY A 41 -16.84 -2.01 10.63
N LEU A 42 -15.59 -2.13 11.05
CA LEU A 42 -14.96 -1.25 12.05
C LEU A 42 -15.00 0.22 11.61
N ASP A 43 -15.38 1.14 12.50
CA ASP A 43 -15.32 2.58 12.22
C ASP A 43 -13.88 3.09 12.34
N THR A 44 -13.27 3.52 11.24
CA THR A 44 -11.89 4.02 11.27
C THR A 44 -11.80 5.53 11.50
N ARG A 45 -12.93 6.26 11.46
CA ARG A 45 -12.97 7.73 11.54
C ARG A 45 -12.49 8.27 12.90
N ILE A 46 -12.55 7.46 13.95
CA ILE A 46 -12.00 7.79 15.26
C ILE A 46 -10.51 8.15 15.18
N LEU A 47 -9.77 7.55 14.25
CA LEU A 47 -8.34 7.80 14.05
C LEU A 47 -8.11 9.19 13.45
N THR A 48 -8.92 9.58 12.46
CA THR A 48 -8.89 10.94 11.91
C THR A 48 -9.23 11.98 12.98
N ASP A 49 -10.21 11.69 13.83
CA ASP A 49 -10.61 12.58 14.92
C ASP A 49 -9.51 12.71 15.99
N LEU A 50 -8.86 11.61 16.36
CA LEU A 50 -7.73 11.60 17.29
C LEU A 50 -6.56 12.42 16.72
N ALA A 51 -6.19 12.18 15.46
CA ALA A 51 -5.14 12.92 14.79
C ALA A 51 -5.46 14.42 14.68
N ARG A 52 -6.71 14.77 14.35
CA ARG A 52 -7.13 16.18 14.23
C ARG A 52 -7.05 16.88 15.58
N ARG A 53 -7.59 16.26 16.63
CA ARG A 53 -7.53 16.82 17.99
C ARG A 53 -6.08 16.95 18.48
N GLY A 54 -5.24 15.95 18.22
CA GLY A 54 -3.82 15.99 18.52
C GLY A 54 -3.13 17.17 17.84
N LEU A 55 -3.34 17.34 16.54
CA LEU A 55 -2.76 18.46 15.78
C LEU A 55 -3.21 19.82 16.33
N MET A 56 -4.52 20.00 16.54
CA MET A 56 -5.04 21.27 17.06
C MET A 56 -4.52 21.54 18.47
N SER A 57 -4.49 20.54 19.36
CA SER A 57 -3.93 20.68 20.71
C SER A 57 -2.46 21.08 20.70
N THR A 58 -1.66 20.47 19.81
CA THR A 58 -0.24 20.83 19.65
C THR A 58 -0.09 22.28 19.17
N LEU A 59 -0.92 22.72 18.22
CA LEU A 59 -0.91 24.10 17.75
C LEU A 59 -1.38 25.07 18.83
N ASP A 60 -2.41 24.75 19.60
CA ASP A 60 -2.99 25.62 20.65
C ASP A 60 -2.07 25.79 21.87
N THR A 61 -1.11 24.88 22.05
CA THR A 61 -0.01 25.08 23.01
C THR A 61 0.78 26.35 22.71
N ILE A 62 0.79 26.79 21.45
CA ILE A 62 1.46 28.00 20.96
C ILE A 62 0.40 29.09 20.74
N LYS A 63 0.23 29.96 21.74
CA LYS A 63 -0.83 30.99 21.73
C LYS A 63 -0.63 32.11 20.71
N GLU A 64 0.62 32.38 20.32
CA GLU A 64 0.96 33.44 19.36
C GLU A 64 0.60 33.03 17.92
N ALA A 65 0.42 34.02 17.06
CA ALA A 65 0.37 33.80 15.62
C ALA A 65 1.67 33.12 15.14
N LYS A 66 1.53 32.09 14.31
CA LYS A 66 2.63 31.19 13.98
C LYS A 66 2.78 30.96 12.48
N THR A 67 4.02 30.77 12.07
CA THR A 67 4.40 30.33 10.72
C THR A 67 4.82 28.88 10.79
N LEU A 68 4.20 28.02 9.99
CA LEU A 68 4.57 26.61 9.91
C LEU A 68 5.67 26.38 8.87
N MET A 69 6.66 25.56 9.25
CA MET A 69 7.66 24.97 8.38
C MET A 69 7.37 23.47 8.31
N LEU A 70 6.87 23.00 7.18
CA LEU A 70 6.31 21.65 7.05
C LEU A 70 7.23 20.74 6.26
N ASP A 71 7.55 19.57 6.81
CA ASP A 71 8.14 18.45 6.07
C ASP A 71 7.21 18.08 4.89
N PRO A 72 7.68 18.16 3.63
CA PRO A 72 6.86 17.87 2.45
C PRO A 72 6.18 16.50 2.48
N SER A 73 6.81 15.49 3.11
CA SER A 73 6.25 14.12 3.23
C SER A 73 5.02 14.05 4.13
N LEU A 74 4.78 15.06 4.98
CA LEU A 74 3.61 15.13 5.86
C LEU A 74 2.44 15.89 5.23
N ALA A 75 2.63 16.57 4.09
CA ALA A 75 1.60 17.35 3.44
C ALA A 75 0.35 16.52 3.09
N GLY A 76 0.58 15.34 2.52
CA GLY A 76 -0.47 14.40 2.16
C GLY A 76 -1.26 13.90 3.38
N PRO A 77 -0.59 13.25 4.34
CA PRO A 77 -1.23 12.73 5.55
C PRO A 77 -1.97 13.81 6.36
N LEU A 78 -1.38 15.00 6.52
CA LEU A 78 -2.05 16.10 7.22
C LEU A 78 -3.29 16.60 6.47
N GLY A 79 -3.24 16.62 5.14
CA GLY A 79 -4.39 17.01 4.30
C GLY A 79 -5.59 16.06 4.41
N LEU A 80 -5.38 14.82 4.89
CA LEU A 80 -6.45 13.88 5.19
C LEU A 80 -7.07 14.10 6.58
N VAL A 81 -6.38 14.83 7.46
CA VAL A 81 -6.77 15.04 8.86
C VAL A 81 -7.41 16.41 9.08
N ALA A 82 -6.82 17.46 8.50
CA ALA A 82 -7.23 18.84 8.69
C ALA A 82 -7.11 19.65 7.39
N ASP A 83 -8.03 20.58 7.20
CA ASP A 83 -7.98 21.52 6.10
C ASP A 83 -7.21 22.81 6.49
N VAL A 84 -6.80 23.57 5.47
CA VAL A 84 -6.06 24.82 5.68
C VAL A 84 -6.90 25.84 6.47
N SER A 85 -8.22 25.79 6.36
CA SER A 85 -9.09 26.72 7.09
C SER A 85 -9.07 26.43 8.60
N SER A 86 -9.11 25.15 9.01
CA SER A 86 -8.93 24.74 10.39
C SER A 86 -7.57 25.20 10.93
N LEU A 87 -6.48 25.00 10.20
CA LEU A 87 -5.15 25.46 10.66
C LEU A 87 -5.10 26.97 10.93
N LYS A 88 -5.71 27.78 10.06
CA LYS A 88 -5.80 29.24 10.23
C LYS A 88 -6.57 29.64 11.48
N GLN A 89 -7.63 28.93 11.83
CA GLN A 89 -8.40 29.18 13.05
C GLN A 89 -7.55 28.95 14.31
N HIS A 90 -6.56 28.06 14.24
CA HIS A 90 -5.60 27.78 15.30
C HIS A 90 -4.31 28.62 15.17
N GLY A 91 -4.40 29.82 14.61
CA GLY A 91 -3.33 30.83 14.63
C GLY A 91 -2.23 30.65 13.59
N VAL A 92 -2.41 29.78 12.60
CA VAL A 92 -1.46 29.62 11.48
C VAL A 92 -1.65 30.70 10.43
N GLU A 93 -0.69 31.60 10.26
CA GLU A 93 -0.76 32.68 9.27
C GLU A 93 -0.20 32.28 7.90
N LYS A 94 0.96 31.60 7.92
CA LYS A 94 1.70 31.16 6.74
C LYS A 94 2.26 29.76 6.94
N MET A 95 2.43 29.06 5.83
CA MET A 95 3.02 27.73 5.77
C MET A 95 4.05 27.72 4.66
N PHE A 96 5.21 27.14 4.93
CA PHE A 96 6.30 26.98 3.99
C PHE A 96 6.82 25.55 4.04
N TRP A 97 7.40 25.08 2.94
CA TRP A 97 8.07 23.79 2.92
C TRP A 97 9.39 23.87 3.66
N LEU A 98 9.67 22.88 4.48
CA LEU A 98 11.01 22.68 5.03
C LEU A 98 11.92 22.15 3.92
N GLU A 99 13.04 22.81 3.74
CA GLU A 99 14.04 22.44 2.75
C GLU A 99 15.27 21.85 3.46
N PRO A 100 15.99 20.89 2.86
CA PRO A 100 17.22 20.35 3.43
C PRO A 100 18.24 21.45 3.70
N ALA A 101 19.13 21.19 4.66
CA ALA A 101 20.23 22.09 4.98
C ALA A 101 21.07 22.39 3.74
N SER A 102 21.51 23.63 3.60
CA SER A 102 22.36 24.03 2.49
C SER A 102 23.74 23.35 2.57
N PRO A 103 24.47 23.24 1.45
CA PRO A 103 25.86 22.79 1.46
C PRO A 103 26.80 23.65 2.31
N ALA A 104 26.38 24.87 2.70
CA ALA A 104 27.14 25.74 3.59
C ALA A 104 27.06 25.30 5.07
N PHE A 105 26.07 24.49 5.43
CA PHE A 105 25.91 23.98 6.77
C PHE A 105 26.92 22.85 7.04
N VAL A 106 27.84 23.10 7.96
CA VAL A 106 28.81 22.11 8.46
C VAL A 106 28.49 21.82 9.93
N SER A 107 28.35 20.53 10.27
CA SER A 107 28.13 20.08 11.64
C SER A 107 29.36 20.42 12.51
N ARG A 108 29.15 20.74 13.80
CA ARG A 108 30.26 21.09 14.71
C ARG A 108 31.27 19.96 14.89
N ASN A 109 30.82 18.71 14.82
CA ASN A 109 31.70 17.54 14.94
C ASN A 109 32.53 17.26 13.68
N ASP A 110 32.09 17.74 12.51
CA ASP A 110 32.81 17.58 11.23
C ASP A 110 33.85 18.68 11.01
N ALA A 111 34.02 19.60 11.97
CA ALA A 111 34.89 20.77 11.89
C ALA A 111 36.40 20.46 11.77
N ASN A 112 36.80 19.20 11.89
CA ASN A 112 38.18 18.77 11.63
C ASN A 112 38.51 18.59 10.14
N HIS A 113 37.56 18.72 9.20
CA HIS A 113 37.80 18.37 7.79
C HIS A 113 37.37 19.33 6.66
N SER A 114 36.99 20.59 6.90
CA SER A 114 36.84 21.53 5.75
C SER A 114 37.23 22.98 6.03
N GLN A 115 38.47 23.33 5.66
CA GLN A 115 38.92 24.71 5.39
C GLN A 115 38.40 25.24 4.03
N SER A 116 37.37 24.65 3.42
CA SER A 116 36.63 25.31 2.34
C SER A 116 35.47 26.08 2.96
N GLN A 117 35.74 27.31 3.42
CA GLN A 117 34.66 28.26 3.71
C GLN A 117 33.84 28.43 2.43
N SER A 118 32.66 27.83 2.39
CA SER A 118 31.68 28.14 1.36
C SER A 118 31.39 29.65 1.47
N LYS A 119 31.50 30.40 0.37
CA LYS A 119 31.11 31.82 0.31
C LYS A 119 29.60 32.03 0.53
N ALA A 120 28.81 30.96 0.56
CA ALA A 120 27.39 31.02 0.84
C ALA A 120 27.16 31.14 2.35
N GLY A 121 26.43 32.17 2.77
CA GLY A 121 25.99 32.31 4.15
C GLY A 121 24.96 31.23 4.51
N LEU A 122 24.85 30.92 5.80
CA LEU A 122 23.81 30.03 6.31
C LEU A 122 22.42 30.56 5.94
N LYS A 123 21.51 29.65 5.62
CA LYS A 123 20.14 29.99 5.26
C LYS A 123 19.36 30.51 6.47
N SER A 124 18.83 31.73 6.38
CA SER A 124 17.94 32.30 7.41
C SER A 124 16.46 31.99 7.14
N VAL A 125 15.66 31.99 8.20
CA VAL A 125 14.20 31.86 8.10
C VAL A 125 13.59 33.21 7.78
N ASN A 126 12.80 33.28 6.72
CA ASN A 126 11.99 34.45 6.40
C ASN A 126 10.53 34.19 6.79
N ALA A 127 10.23 34.31 8.09
CA ALA A 127 8.88 34.16 8.63
C ALA A 127 8.29 35.52 9.02
N PRO A 128 7.02 35.82 8.66
CA PRO A 128 6.37 37.06 9.05
C PRO A 128 5.98 37.11 10.52
N THR A 129 5.86 35.95 11.19
CA THR A 129 5.48 35.84 12.59
C THR A 129 6.68 35.66 13.51
N LYS A 130 6.53 36.03 14.78
CA LYS A 130 7.53 35.76 15.81
C LYS A 130 7.67 34.26 16.09
N SER A 131 6.57 33.52 16.14
CA SER A 131 6.60 32.07 16.35
C SER A 131 6.80 31.30 15.04
N VAL A 132 7.79 30.41 15.01
CA VAL A 132 8.09 29.50 13.91
C VAL A 132 7.97 28.07 14.42
N VAL A 133 7.13 27.28 13.77
CA VAL A 133 6.82 25.90 14.19
C VAL A 133 7.19 24.94 13.08
N TYR A 134 8.18 24.09 13.35
CA TYR A 134 8.56 22.99 12.48
C TYR A 134 7.64 21.80 12.75
N ILE A 135 6.99 21.27 11.73
CA ILE A 135 6.25 20.00 11.79
C ILE A 135 6.98 19.03 10.88
N CYS A 136 7.69 18.06 11.46
CA CYS A 136 8.54 17.16 10.69
C CYS A 136 8.68 15.77 11.31
N ARG A 137 8.98 14.79 10.45
CA ARG A 137 9.43 13.48 10.93
C ARG A 137 10.76 13.61 11.69
N PRO A 138 11.06 12.75 12.67
CA PRO A 138 12.32 12.78 13.42
C PRO A 138 13.48 12.23 12.57
N GLU A 139 13.89 12.99 11.56
CA GLU A 139 15.00 12.65 10.66
C GLU A 139 16.15 13.65 10.80
N ILE A 140 17.39 13.16 10.81
CA ILE A 140 18.59 13.98 10.97
C ILE A 140 18.69 15.07 9.89
N LYS A 141 18.22 14.80 8.66
CA LYS A 141 18.22 15.78 7.57
C LYS A 141 17.44 17.05 7.94
N TRP A 142 16.35 16.91 8.69
CA TRP A 142 15.55 18.04 9.17
C TRP A 142 16.18 18.74 10.36
N MET A 143 16.84 17.98 11.25
CA MET A 143 17.57 18.57 12.37
C MET A 143 18.74 19.43 11.88
N LYS A 144 19.43 19.02 10.80
CA LYS A 144 20.44 19.84 10.12
C LYS A 144 19.85 21.16 9.60
N ALA A 145 18.70 21.11 8.91
CA ALA A 145 18.05 22.31 8.37
C ALA A 145 17.61 23.27 9.49
N ILE A 146 17.04 22.73 10.56
CA ILE A 146 16.61 23.53 11.73
C ILE A 146 17.83 24.15 12.43
N ALA A 147 18.92 23.39 12.62
CA ALA A 147 20.15 23.90 13.19
C ALA A 147 20.77 25.01 12.34
N GLU A 148 20.74 24.88 11.00
CA GLU A 148 21.18 25.94 10.08
C GLU A 148 20.39 27.24 10.31
N HIS A 149 19.06 27.14 10.35
CA HIS A 149 18.17 28.27 10.57
C HIS A 149 18.46 28.99 11.89
N LEU A 150 18.62 28.25 12.99
CA LEU A 150 18.91 28.83 14.30
C LEU A 150 20.31 29.46 14.35
N ARG A 151 21.30 28.86 13.70
CA ARG A 151 22.66 29.43 13.62
C ARG A 151 22.71 30.70 12.79
N ALA A 152 22.03 30.71 11.65
CA ALA A 152 21.87 31.92 10.84
C ALA A 152 21.26 33.04 11.69
N ASP A 153 20.21 32.74 12.45
CA ASP A 153 19.55 33.71 13.32
C ASP A 153 20.45 34.23 14.45
N ARG A 154 21.20 33.32 15.10
CA ARG A 154 22.17 33.66 16.15
C ARG A 154 23.36 34.46 15.60
N SER A 155 23.80 34.19 14.37
CA SER A 155 24.91 34.93 13.74
C SER A 155 24.57 36.41 13.52
N VAL A 156 23.31 36.70 13.19
CA VAL A 156 22.81 38.07 13.03
C VAL A 156 22.57 38.74 14.38
N ARG A 157 22.24 37.96 15.42
CA ARG A 157 22.02 38.45 16.79
C ARG A 157 22.84 37.68 17.85
N PRO A 158 24.16 37.94 17.95
CA PRO A 158 25.05 37.16 18.83
C PRO A 158 24.75 37.32 20.33
N THR A 159 24.35 38.53 20.75
CA THR A 159 24.14 38.89 22.17
C THR A 159 22.68 39.18 22.50
N SER A 160 21.80 39.18 21.51
CA SER A 160 20.36 39.45 21.67
C SER A 160 19.56 38.15 21.61
N PRO A 161 18.31 38.15 22.10
CA PRO A 161 17.38 37.05 21.83
C PRO A 161 17.26 36.76 20.34
N LEU A 162 16.92 35.51 20.01
CA LEU A 162 16.61 35.11 18.64
C LEU A 162 15.43 35.94 18.09
N GLN A 163 15.36 36.05 16.76
CA GLN A 163 14.32 36.81 16.06
C GLN A 163 12.98 36.17 16.31
N HIS A 164 13.02 34.84 16.26
CA HIS A 164 11.88 33.98 16.30
C HIS A 164 11.94 33.10 17.55
N THR A 165 10.77 32.70 18.00
CA THR A 165 10.61 31.60 18.95
C THR A 165 10.40 30.32 18.16
N TYR A 166 11.32 29.37 18.32
CA TYR A 166 11.33 28.14 17.53
C TYR A 166 10.71 26.99 18.30
N THR A 167 9.76 26.29 17.68
CA THR A 167 9.17 25.06 18.21
C THR A 167 9.31 23.93 17.19
N ILE A 168 9.70 22.74 17.63
CA ILE A 168 9.71 21.53 16.82
C ILE A 168 8.58 20.63 17.31
N SER A 169 7.63 20.32 16.44
CA SER A 169 6.60 19.32 16.62
C SER A 169 7.00 18.07 15.83
N PHE A 170 7.52 17.06 16.52
CA PHE A 170 7.90 15.80 15.90
C PHE A 170 6.69 14.96 15.56
N VAL A 171 6.77 14.23 14.44
CA VAL A 171 5.69 13.35 13.96
C VAL A 171 6.22 11.92 13.71
N PRO A 172 5.70 10.88 14.41
CA PRO A 172 4.77 10.97 15.55
C PRO A 172 5.43 11.45 16.85
N HIS A 173 6.70 11.07 17.06
CA HIS A 173 7.43 11.32 18.30
C HIS A 173 8.90 11.60 18.04
N ARG A 174 9.51 12.42 18.90
CA ARG A 174 10.95 12.70 18.91
C ARG A 174 11.76 11.42 19.13
N THR A 175 12.97 11.39 18.58
CA THR A 175 13.93 10.31 18.78
C THR A 175 15.18 10.84 19.45
N GLU A 176 15.82 10.00 20.28
CA GLU A 176 17.05 10.35 20.99
C GLU A 176 18.18 10.82 20.04
N PRO A 177 18.42 10.19 18.88
CA PRO A 177 19.41 10.69 17.92
C PRO A 177 19.14 12.13 17.43
N CYS A 178 17.87 12.53 17.29
CA CYS A 178 17.54 13.91 16.92
C CYS A 178 17.86 14.89 18.06
N LEU A 179 17.55 14.52 19.30
CA LEU A 179 17.84 15.36 20.47
C LEU A 179 19.34 15.53 20.68
N GLN A 180 20.10 14.43 20.59
CA GLN A 180 21.56 14.47 20.69
C GLN A 180 22.19 15.31 19.58
N PHE A 181 21.67 15.20 18.35
CA PHE A 181 22.15 16.05 17.26
C PHE A 181 21.92 17.55 17.55
N LEU A 182 20.72 17.93 17.99
CA LEU A 182 20.41 19.33 18.32
C LEU A 182 21.26 19.85 19.50
N ASP A 183 21.57 18.99 20.47
CA ASP A 183 22.43 19.30 21.60
C ASP A 183 23.88 19.52 21.18
N GLN A 184 24.43 18.61 20.35
CA GLN A 184 25.77 18.73 19.75
C GLN A 184 25.92 20.02 18.94
N GLU A 185 24.86 20.39 18.22
CA GLU A 185 24.84 21.64 17.46
C GLU A 185 24.66 22.89 18.33
N ALA A 186 24.46 22.72 19.65
CA ALA A 186 24.16 23.70 20.69
C ALA A 186 22.96 24.59 20.38
N VAL A 187 21.91 23.98 19.83
CA VAL A 187 20.64 24.65 19.50
C VAL A 187 19.46 24.06 20.27
N LEU A 188 19.65 22.96 21.00
CA LEU A 188 18.57 22.29 21.75
C LEU A 188 17.91 23.20 22.79
N SER A 189 18.68 24.02 23.51
CA SER A 189 18.13 24.96 24.50
C SER A 189 17.37 26.15 23.88
N ASP A 190 17.56 26.39 22.59
CA ASP A 190 16.92 27.48 21.85
C ASP A 190 15.59 27.05 21.19
N VAL A 191 15.17 25.79 21.33
CA VAL A 191 13.94 25.24 20.75
C VAL A 191 12.99 24.68 21.80
N SER A 192 11.70 24.94 21.62
CA SER A 192 10.63 24.21 22.33
C SER A 192 10.31 22.91 21.60
N LEU A 193 10.06 21.83 22.32
CA LEU A 193 9.85 20.50 21.72
C LEU A 193 8.48 19.94 22.07
N LEU A 194 7.70 19.63 21.05
CA LEU A 194 6.38 19.00 21.12
C LEU A 194 6.39 17.70 20.31
N ASP A 195 5.46 16.81 20.62
CA ASP A 195 5.19 15.59 19.85
C ASP A 195 3.75 15.63 19.37
N PHE A 196 3.54 15.31 18.09
CA PHE A 196 2.23 15.14 17.49
C PHE A 196 2.09 13.70 17.01
N GLY A 197 1.37 12.88 17.79
CA GLY A 197 1.16 11.45 17.55
C GLY A 197 0.25 11.14 16.35
N LEU A 198 0.66 11.54 15.14
CA LEU A 198 0.05 11.09 13.90
C LEU A 198 0.49 9.65 13.61
N GLU A 199 -0.41 8.72 13.86
CA GLU A 199 -0.21 7.29 13.61
C GLU A 199 -0.98 6.87 12.35
N PHE A 200 -1.93 5.94 12.47
CA PHE A 200 -2.77 5.54 11.35
C PHE A 200 -3.66 6.68 10.86
N VAL A 201 -3.65 6.89 9.54
CA VAL A 201 -4.59 7.74 8.83
C VAL A 201 -5.50 6.85 7.98
N PRO A 202 -6.83 6.95 8.12
CA PRO A 202 -7.76 6.28 7.22
C PRO A 202 -7.68 6.87 5.82
N LEU A 203 -7.30 6.05 4.85
CA LEU A 203 -7.40 6.38 3.42
C LEU A 203 -8.79 6.05 2.87
N ASP A 204 -9.41 5.04 3.46
CA ASP A 204 -10.74 4.53 3.12
C ASP A 204 -11.42 3.94 4.37
N ASN A 205 -12.67 3.51 4.25
CA ASN A 205 -13.38 2.81 5.34
C ASN A 205 -12.69 1.49 5.72
N ASP A 206 -12.03 0.84 4.76
CA ASP A 206 -11.37 -0.46 4.90
C ASP A 206 -9.84 -0.41 4.74
N LEU A 207 -9.25 0.79 4.74
CA LEU A 207 -7.80 0.99 4.60
C LEU A 207 -7.29 2.07 5.56
N ILE A 208 -6.38 1.67 6.44
CA ILE A 208 -5.62 2.56 7.33
C ILE A 208 -4.12 2.42 7.07
N SER A 209 -3.39 3.53 7.08
CA SER A 209 -1.97 3.56 6.70
C SER A 209 -1.17 4.48 7.61
N LEU A 210 0.10 4.13 7.87
CA LEU A 210 1.05 5.06 8.49
C LEU A 210 1.55 6.14 7.52
N GLU A 211 1.27 5.98 6.22
CA GLU A 211 1.73 6.85 5.15
C GLU A 211 3.24 7.13 5.24
N ASP A 212 4.05 6.09 5.49
CA ASP A 212 5.50 6.20 5.55
C ASP A 212 6.12 5.72 4.25
N ASP A 213 6.30 6.65 3.31
CA ASP A 213 6.86 6.39 1.96
C ASP A 213 8.21 5.67 2.00
N ALA A 214 9.03 5.94 3.01
CA ALA A 214 10.35 5.33 3.15
C ALA A 214 10.33 3.99 3.89
N ALA A 215 9.18 3.52 4.39
CA ALA A 215 9.11 2.34 5.25
C ALA A 215 9.67 1.09 4.56
N TRP A 216 9.36 0.89 3.28
CA TRP A 216 9.88 -0.23 2.49
C TRP A 216 11.43 -0.25 2.50
N LYS A 217 12.07 0.83 2.04
CA LYS A 217 13.54 0.94 2.03
C LYS A 217 14.12 0.80 3.45
N LYS A 218 13.58 1.54 4.42
CA LYS A 218 14.07 1.56 5.81
C LYS A 218 14.09 0.15 6.42
N ILE A 219 12.98 -0.56 6.30
CA ILE A 219 12.82 -1.90 6.89
C ILE A 219 13.78 -2.90 6.25
N TYR A 220 13.79 -3.01 4.91
CA TYR A 220 14.44 -4.13 4.24
C TYR A 220 15.84 -3.83 3.72
N CYS A 221 16.13 -2.58 3.33
CA CYS A 221 17.43 -2.17 2.83
C CYS A 221 18.29 -1.57 3.94
N ASP A 222 17.77 -0.62 4.71
CA ASP A 222 18.60 0.15 5.65
C ASP A 222 18.75 -0.56 7.01
N GLY A 223 17.87 -1.53 7.31
CA GLY A 223 17.81 -2.20 8.62
C GLY A 223 17.23 -1.30 9.73
N ASP A 224 16.60 -0.18 9.34
CA ASP A 224 15.90 0.73 10.25
C ASP A 224 14.50 0.19 10.53
N HIS A 225 14.33 -0.37 11.74
CA HIS A 225 13.08 -0.93 12.22
C HIS A 225 12.17 0.09 12.92
N THR A 226 12.46 1.40 12.82
CA THR A 226 11.57 2.45 13.33
C THR A 226 10.13 2.33 12.81
N PRO A 227 9.89 2.02 11.51
CA PRO A 227 8.52 1.81 11.02
C PRO A 227 7.80 0.63 11.69
N ILE A 228 8.53 -0.44 12.04
CA ILE A 228 7.97 -1.60 12.77
C ILE A 228 7.54 -1.17 14.18
N PHE A 229 8.39 -0.41 14.88
CA PHE A 229 8.04 0.11 16.20
C PHE A 229 6.82 1.02 16.16
N ARG A 230 6.75 1.95 15.20
CA ARG A 230 5.58 2.83 15.00
C ARG A 230 4.31 2.06 14.67
N SER A 231 4.43 0.98 13.89
CA SER A 231 3.32 0.08 13.61
C SER A 231 2.77 -0.56 14.90
N ALA A 232 3.65 -0.96 15.82
CA ALA A 232 3.23 -1.50 17.11
C ALA A 232 2.49 -0.45 17.95
N GLN A 233 2.97 0.80 17.99
CA GLN A 233 2.30 1.91 18.68
C GLN A 233 0.91 2.18 18.10
N ALA A 234 0.80 2.26 16.77
CA ALA A 234 -0.47 2.48 16.08
C ALA A 234 -1.48 1.34 16.32
N LEU A 235 -1.01 0.09 16.35
CA LEU A 235 -1.83 -1.06 16.73
C LEU A 235 -2.22 -1.02 18.22
N MET A 236 -1.36 -0.52 19.10
CA MET A 236 -1.69 -0.30 20.50
C MET A 236 -2.79 0.74 20.67
N THR A 237 -2.78 1.82 19.89
CA THR A 237 -3.85 2.82 19.85
C THR A 237 -5.20 2.18 19.44
N LEU A 238 -5.19 1.26 18.48
CA LEU A 238 -6.39 0.49 18.14
C LEU A 238 -6.87 -0.41 19.29
N GLN A 239 -5.97 -1.05 20.05
CA GLN A 239 -6.38 -1.82 21.24
C GLN A 239 -7.00 -0.91 22.30
N HIS A 240 -6.49 0.31 22.50
CA HIS A 240 -7.08 1.28 23.41
C HIS A 240 -8.47 1.73 22.95
N ALA A 241 -8.69 1.88 21.64
CA ALA A 241 -9.97 2.30 21.07
C ALA A 241 -11.02 1.18 21.04
N TYR A 242 -10.60 -0.07 20.73
CA TYR A 242 -11.50 -1.16 20.37
C TYR A 242 -11.39 -2.41 21.24
N GLY A 243 -10.52 -2.41 22.23
CA GLY A 243 -10.23 -3.57 23.06
C GLY A 243 -9.12 -4.45 22.49
N LEU A 244 -8.67 -5.39 23.31
CA LEU A 244 -7.56 -6.29 23.03
C LEU A 244 -7.84 -7.18 21.81
N PHE A 245 -6.85 -7.38 20.94
CA PHE A 245 -6.99 -8.33 19.84
C PHE A 245 -7.06 -9.77 20.38
N PRO A 246 -8.16 -10.51 20.21
CA PRO A 246 -8.28 -11.86 20.78
C PRO A 246 -7.19 -12.82 20.29
N ARG A 247 -6.71 -12.61 19.07
CA ARG A 247 -5.72 -13.46 18.41
C ARG A 247 -4.82 -12.64 17.49
N ILE A 248 -3.52 -12.88 17.55
CA ILE A 248 -2.52 -12.27 16.67
C ILE A 248 -1.82 -13.39 15.90
N LEU A 249 -2.04 -13.43 14.60
CA LEU A 249 -1.44 -14.40 13.69
C LEU A 249 -0.49 -13.68 12.75
N GLY A 250 0.47 -14.39 12.19
CA GLY A 250 1.24 -13.80 11.13
C GLY A 250 2.25 -14.72 10.48
N LYS A 251 2.82 -14.19 9.40
CA LYS A 251 3.85 -14.84 8.60
C LYS A 251 4.95 -13.84 8.26
N GLY A 252 6.19 -14.22 8.60
CA GLY A 252 7.40 -13.44 8.35
C GLY A 252 8.20 -13.14 9.61
N ALA A 253 9.51 -12.94 9.45
CA ALA A 253 10.40 -12.65 10.56
C ALA A 253 10.10 -11.27 11.17
N LEU A 254 9.85 -10.26 10.33
CA LEU A 254 9.55 -8.91 10.80
C LEU A 254 8.11 -8.77 11.27
N ALA A 255 7.19 -9.60 10.73
CA ALA A 255 5.84 -9.76 11.29
C ALA A 255 5.88 -10.29 12.73
N ARG A 256 6.76 -11.26 13.03
CA ARG A 256 6.95 -11.75 14.40
C ARG A 256 7.49 -10.65 15.31
N ARG A 257 8.48 -9.89 14.84
CA ARG A 257 9.04 -8.74 15.58
C ARG A 257 7.96 -7.70 15.91
N LEU A 258 7.07 -7.40 14.96
CA LEU A 258 5.93 -6.50 15.20
C LEU A 258 5.00 -7.05 16.30
N ALA A 259 4.64 -8.34 16.24
CA ALA A 259 3.81 -8.97 17.26
C ALA A 259 4.47 -8.93 18.65
N ASP A 260 5.77 -9.21 18.73
CA ASP A 260 6.54 -9.17 19.98
C ASP A 260 6.56 -7.76 20.58
N LEU A 261 6.76 -6.73 19.76
CA LEU A 261 6.71 -5.33 20.20
C LEU A 261 5.32 -4.96 20.73
N LEU A 262 4.26 -5.35 20.03
CA LEU A 262 2.88 -5.08 20.46
C LEU A 262 2.55 -5.77 21.79
N ILE A 263 2.93 -7.04 21.95
CA ILE A 263 2.75 -7.81 23.20
C ILE A 263 3.57 -7.19 24.34
N ARG A 264 4.80 -6.77 24.06
CA ARG A 264 5.67 -6.12 25.04
C ARG A 264 5.11 -4.77 25.48
N GLN A 265 4.70 -3.92 24.56
CA GLN A 265 4.06 -2.64 24.86
C GLN A 265 2.81 -2.84 25.72
N ARG A 266 2.00 -3.88 25.44
CA ARG A 266 0.83 -4.21 26.28
C ARG A 266 1.26 -4.49 27.72
N ARG A 267 2.30 -5.30 27.91
CA ARG A 267 2.83 -5.63 29.24
C ARG A 267 3.33 -4.38 29.97
N GLU A 268 4.02 -3.48 29.26
CA GLU A 268 4.52 -2.22 29.82
C GLU A 268 3.35 -1.30 30.23
N HIS A 269 2.31 -1.16 29.40
CA HIS A 269 1.10 -0.42 29.75
C HIS A 269 0.39 -1.02 30.97
N LEU A 270 0.19 -2.34 31.02
CA LEU A 270 -0.45 -3.01 32.16
C LEU A 270 0.40 -2.97 33.44
N ALA A 271 1.71 -2.79 33.34
CA ALA A 271 2.55 -2.55 34.52
C ALA A 271 2.27 -1.16 35.11
N SER A 272 1.95 -0.17 34.27
CA SER A 272 1.60 1.19 34.70
C SER A 272 0.13 1.36 35.12
N ASP A 273 -0.79 0.70 34.41
CA ASP A 273 -2.23 0.66 34.70
C ASP A 273 -2.75 -0.77 34.53
N PRO A 274 -2.67 -1.61 35.59
CA PRO A 274 -3.13 -2.99 35.55
C PRO A 274 -4.64 -3.14 35.32
N SER A 275 -5.41 -2.08 35.55
CA SER A 275 -6.87 -2.09 35.52
C SER A 275 -7.47 -1.63 34.20
N SER A 276 -6.63 -1.25 33.22
CA SER A 276 -7.09 -0.77 31.92
C SER A 276 -8.02 -1.78 31.24
N PRO A 277 -9.33 -1.47 31.10
CA PRO A 277 -10.29 -2.41 30.52
C PRO A 277 -9.98 -2.67 29.04
N ALA A 278 -9.44 -1.68 28.33
CA ALA A 278 -9.10 -1.78 26.92
C ALA A 278 -8.00 -2.82 26.64
N LEU A 279 -7.09 -3.04 27.60
CA LEU A 279 -5.96 -3.97 27.44
C LEU A 279 -6.15 -5.31 28.19
N THR A 280 -7.24 -5.43 28.96
CA THR A 280 -7.60 -6.65 29.70
C THR A 280 -8.86 -7.31 29.17
N THR A 281 -9.67 -6.64 28.35
CA THR A 281 -10.90 -7.18 27.77
C THR A 281 -10.72 -7.44 26.27
N PRO A 282 -10.96 -8.67 25.77
CA PRO A 282 -11.00 -8.95 24.35
C PRO A 282 -12.04 -8.10 23.60
N SER A 283 -11.66 -7.60 22.44
CA SER A 283 -12.54 -6.84 21.56
C SER A 283 -13.76 -7.67 21.15
N GLN A 284 -14.92 -7.00 21.08
CA GLN A 284 -16.14 -7.56 20.50
C GLN A 284 -16.32 -7.17 19.02
N LEU A 285 -15.55 -6.20 18.54
CA LEU A 285 -15.61 -5.68 17.17
C LEU A 285 -14.49 -6.26 16.30
N ILE A 286 -13.36 -6.61 16.90
CA ILE A 286 -12.19 -7.16 16.20
C ILE A 286 -11.97 -8.60 16.64
N ASP A 287 -12.01 -9.54 15.69
CA ASP A 287 -11.81 -10.96 15.99
C ASP A 287 -10.34 -11.39 15.99
N SER A 288 -9.50 -10.70 15.20
CA SER A 288 -8.09 -11.05 15.03
C SER A 288 -7.29 -9.97 14.32
N LEU A 289 -5.98 -10.02 14.54
CA LEU A 289 -4.96 -9.33 13.77
C LEU A 289 -4.14 -10.36 12.99
N ILE A 290 -4.03 -10.23 11.67
CA ILE A 290 -3.18 -11.04 10.80
C ILE A 290 -2.07 -10.14 10.26
N ILE A 291 -0.81 -10.46 10.56
CA ILE A 291 0.36 -9.67 10.14
C ILE A 291 1.10 -10.41 9.01
N ILE A 292 1.22 -9.77 7.86
CA ILE A 292 1.96 -10.27 6.69
C ILE A 292 3.18 -9.39 6.45
N ASP A 293 4.36 -9.99 6.53
CA ASP A 293 5.63 -9.36 6.16
C ASP A 293 5.77 -9.34 4.62
N ARG A 294 6.04 -8.18 4.02
CA ARG A 294 6.16 -8.05 2.56
C ARG A 294 7.19 -9.00 1.96
N ALA A 295 8.27 -9.31 2.69
CA ALA A 295 9.31 -10.24 2.24
C ALA A 295 8.83 -11.69 2.05
N VAL A 296 7.65 -12.04 2.55
CA VAL A 296 7.03 -13.35 2.29
C VAL A 296 6.49 -13.44 0.86
N ASP A 297 6.12 -12.31 0.25
CA ASP A 297 5.54 -12.26 -1.08
C ASP A 297 6.00 -11.01 -1.84
N TYR A 298 7.20 -11.04 -2.43
CA TYR A 298 7.60 -9.99 -3.37
C TYR A 298 6.99 -10.15 -4.76
N ALA A 299 6.48 -11.34 -5.12
CA ALA A 299 5.96 -11.60 -6.45
C ALA A 299 4.77 -10.68 -6.76
N THR A 300 3.83 -10.55 -5.81
CA THR A 300 2.63 -9.73 -5.98
C THR A 300 2.91 -8.27 -6.37
N PRO A 301 3.69 -7.47 -5.61
CA PRO A 301 3.97 -6.09 -6.01
C PRO A 301 4.82 -5.96 -7.27
N LEU A 302 5.65 -6.95 -7.60
CA LEU A 302 6.45 -6.93 -8.83
C LEU A 302 5.59 -7.10 -10.09
N CYS A 303 4.53 -7.93 -10.03
CA CYS A 303 3.55 -8.08 -11.09
C CYS A 303 2.79 -6.77 -11.36
N THR A 304 2.55 -6.48 -12.63
CA THR A 304 1.75 -5.33 -13.05
C THR A 304 0.30 -5.53 -12.61
N GLN A 305 -0.21 -4.56 -11.85
CA GLN A 305 -1.57 -4.59 -11.33
C GLN A 305 -2.60 -4.50 -12.47
N LEU A 306 -3.67 -5.34 -12.45
CA LEU A 306 -4.66 -5.40 -13.54
C LEU A 306 -6.09 -4.99 -13.14
N THR A 307 -6.28 -4.48 -11.93
CA THR A 307 -7.53 -3.80 -11.55
C THR A 307 -7.53 -2.35 -12.02
N TYR A 308 -8.71 -1.71 -12.11
CA TYR A 308 -8.79 -0.30 -12.50
C TYR A 308 -7.91 0.60 -11.61
N GLU A 309 -8.09 0.53 -10.29
CA GLU A 309 -7.32 1.36 -9.35
C GLU A 309 -5.83 1.02 -9.36
N GLY A 310 -5.49 -0.25 -9.51
CA GLY A 310 -4.10 -0.69 -9.65
C GLY A 310 -3.43 -0.16 -10.91
N LEU A 311 -4.13 -0.11 -12.04
CA LEU A 311 -3.60 0.49 -13.28
C LEU A 311 -3.55 2.02 -13.23
N VAL A 312 -4.48 2.67 -12.52
CA VAL A 312 -4.34 4.10 -12.22
C VAL A 312 -3.05 4.36 -11.45
N ASP A 313 -2.73 3.53 -10.46
CA ASP A 313 -1.48 3.62 -9.71
C ASP A 313 -0.22 3.33 -10.56
N GLU A 314 -0.25 2.32 -11.43
CA GLU A 314 0.88 2.01 -12.31
C GLU A 314 1.15 3.10 -13.37
N VAL A 315 0.09 3.74 -13.91
CA VAL A 315 0.20 4.69 -15.03
C VAL A 315 0.29 6.15 -14.57
N VAL A 316 -0.48 6.52 -13.54
CA VAL A 316 -0.58 7.91 -13.05
C VAL A 316 0.11 8.09 -11.70
N GLY A 317 0.09 7.06 -10.86
CA GLY A 317 0.54 7.10 -9.47
C GLY A 317 -0.55 7.62 -8.54
N ILE A 318 -0.80 6.91 -7.45
CA ILE A 318 -1.68 7.35 -6.38
C ILE A 318 -0.84 7.64 -5.13
N SER A 319 -1.01 8.83 -4.56
CA SER A 319 -0.33 9.23 -3.32
C SER A 319 -1.35 9.82 -2.34
N ASN A 320 -1.46 9.23 -1.16
CA ASN A 320 -2.41 9.60 -0.10
C ASN A 320 -3.87 9.63 -0.60
N GLY A 321 -4.26 8.68 -1.45
CA GLY A 321 -5.59 8.64 -2.09
C GLY A 321 -5.83 9.74 -3.13
N HIS A 322 -4.78 10.37 -3.67
CA HIS A 322 -4.90 11.39 -4.70
C HIS A 322 -4.11 11.04 -5.96
N VAL A 323 -4.61 11.55 -7.10
CA VAL A 323 -3.92 11.55 -8.39
C VAL A 323 -3.59 12.97 -8.83
N GLU A 324 -2.55 13.13 -9.63
CA GLU A 324 -2.22 14.40 -10.28
C GLU A 324 -2.55 14.36 -11.77
N VAL A 325 -3.58 15.12 -12.15
CA VAL A 325 -4.17 15.07 -13.49
C VAL A 325 -4.24 16.45 -14.13
N ASP A 326 -4.36 16.48 -15.46
CA ASP A 326 -4.55 17.71 -16.20
C ASP A 326 -5.87 18.38 -15.79
N PRO A 327 -5.90 19.70 -15.53
CA PRO A 327 -7.12 20.39 -15.08
C PRO A 327 -8.33 20.23 -16.02
N ALA A 328 -8.07 19.97 -17.30
CA ALA A 328 -9.11 19.71 -18.30
C ALA A 328 -9.93 18.43 -17.98
N LEU A 329 -9.30 17.41 -17.39
CA LEU A 329 -9.97 16.17 -16.97
C LEU A 329 -10.99 16.41 -15.86
N LEU A 330 -10.76 17.43 -15.02
CA LEU A 330 -11.65 17.76 -13.89
C LEU A 330 -12.75 18.73 -14.30
N THR A 331 -12.42 19.78 -15.05
CA THR A 331 -13.33 20.90 -15.33
C THR A 331 -14.06 20.79 -16.66
N GLY A 332 -13.58 19.96 -17.60
CA GLY A 332 -14.15 19.84 -18.95
C GLY A 332 -13.91 21.06 -19.84
N GLN A 333 -13.19 22.07 -19.36
CA GLN A 333 -12.73 23.20 -20.18
C GLN A 333 -11.28 22.96 -20.56
N ALA A 334 -11.02 22.79 -21.86
CA ALA A 334 -9.68 22.98 -22.39
C ALA A 334 -9.28 24.43 -22.08
N GLN A 335 -8.14 24.65 -21.42
CA GLN A 335 -7.61 26.00 -21.27
C GLN A 335 -7.34 26.55 -22.68
N THR A 336 -8.22 27.41 -23.19
CA THR A 336 -7.83 28.32 -24.24
C THR A 336 -6.70 29.16 -23.66
N ALA A 337 -5.50 29.04 -24.24
CA ALA A 337 -4.38 29.89 -23.90
C ALA A 337 -4.85 31.36 -24.01
N GLY A 338 -5.11 31.99 -22.87
CA GLY A 338 -5.53 33.37 -22.80
C GLY A 338 -4.35 34.26 -23.18
N VAL A 339 -4.30 34.65 -24.45
CA VAL A 339 -3.49 35.79 -24.88
C VAL A 339 -4.18 37.04 -24.35
N GLY A 340 -3.57 37.70 -23.36
CA GLY A 340 -3.95 39.06 -22.96
C GLY A 340 -4.41 39.22 -21.51
N GLY A 341 -3.45 39.31 -20.59
CA GLY A 341 -3.65 39.86 -19.26
C GLY A 341 -2.30 40.32 -18.72
N GLN A 342 -2.02 41.62 -18.80
CA GLN A 342 -0.78 42.19 -18.30
C GLN A 342 -0.60 41.88 -16.81
N PRO A 343 0.56 41.35 -16.37
CA PRO A 343 0.88 41.27 -14.96
C PRO A 343 1.27 42.67 -14.47
N HIS A 344 0.47 43.23 -13.57
CA HIS A 344 0.91 44.36 -12.76
C HIS A 344 2.00 43.85 -11.82
N ALA A 345 3.24 44.26 -12.11
CA ALA A 345 4.41 43.97 -11.31
C ALA A 345 4.52 44.95 -10.13
N SER A 346 4.86 44.42 -8.95
CA SER A 346 5.50 45.18 -7.89
C SER A 346 6.41 44.22 -7.12
N GLY A 347 7.72 44.43 -7.22
CA GLY A 347 8.75 43.68 -6.51
C GLY A 347 9.86 43.16 -7.42
N SER A 348 11.01 43.84 -7.39
CA SER A 348 12.20 43.60 -8.21
C SER A 348 13.01 42.35 -7.83
N GLY A 349 13.30 41.47 -8.79
CA GLY A 349 14.31 40.40 -8.68
C GLY A 349 14.23 39.38 -9.81
N THR A 350 15.16 39.47 -10.77
CA THR A 350 15.61 38.52 -11.84
C THR A 350 14.59 37.57 -12.54
N PRO A 351 14.55 37.55 -13.90
CA PRO A 351 13.53 36.82 -14.66
C PRO A 351 13.78 35.31 -14.69
N LEU A 352 12.86 34.52 -14.15
CA LEU A 352 12.80 33.08 -14.38
C LEU A 352 12.00 32.79 -15.65
N GLN A 353 12.63 32.06 -16.55
CA GLN A 353 12.10 31.56 -17.81
C GLN A 353 10.85 30.69 -17.55
N MET A 354 9.67 31.16 -17.98
CA MET A 354 8.44 30.36 -17.92
C MET A 354 8.48 29.27 -18.99
N THR A 355 8.76 28.03 -18.61
CA THR A 355 8.30 26.87 -19.38
C THR A 355 6.85 26.63 -19.01
N THR A 356 5.92 26.91 -19.92
CA THR A 356 4.48 26.71 -19.74
C THR A 356 4.13 25.22 -19.87
N THR A 357 4.60 24.38 -18.94
CA THR A 357 3.95 23.09 -18.69
C THR A 357 2.64 23.36 -17.95
N PRO A 358 1.50 22.83 -18.42
CA PRO A 358 0.23 22.99 -17.71
C PRO A 358 0.38 22.39 -16.30
N LYS A 359 0.10 23.20 -15.28
CA LYS A 359 0.17 22.74 -13.88
C LYS A 359 -0.85 21.61 -13.68
N LYS A 360 -0.36 20.41 -13.38
CA LYS A 360 -1.21 19.29 -12.92
C LYS A 360 -1.95 19.70 -11.65
N ARG A 361 -3.16 19.16 -11.47
CA ARG A 361 -4.00 19.40 -10.31
C ARG A 361 -4.18 18.12 -9.52
N LYS A 362 -3.95 18.20 -8.21
CA LYS A 362 -4.21 17.12 -7.25
C LYS A 362 -5.72 16.92 -7.08
N HIS A 363 -6.19 15.70 -7.23
CA HIS A 363 -7.60 15.32 -7.07
C HIS A 363 -7.69 14.05 -6.22
N ARG A 364 -8.59 14.03 -5.23
CA ARG A 364 -8.79 12.88 -4.34
C ARG A 364 -9.70 11.86 -5.02
N LEU A 365 -9.29 10.60 -5.02
CA LEU A 365 -10.13 9.46 -5.38
C LEU A 365 -10.85 8.98 -4.12
N ASP A 366 -12.13 9.31 -3.98
CA ASP A 366 -12.91 8.99 -2.78
C ASP A 366 -14.19 8.24 -3.15
N PRO A 367 -14.30 6.94 -2.85
CA PRO A 367 -15.46 6.12 -3.21
C PRO A 367 -16.75 6.56 -2.48
N ALA A 368 -16.66 7.31 -1.38
CA ALA A 368 -17.82 7.77 -0.64
C ALA A 368 -18.51 8.95 -1.35
N THR A 369 -17.76 9.73 -2.13
CA THR A 369 -18.28 10.87 -2.89
C THR A 369 -18.38 10.59 -4.38
N ASP A 370 -17.58 9.65 -4.89
CA ASP A 370 -17.59 9.18 -6.27
C ASP A 370 -18.09 7.73 -6.37
N LEU A 371 -19.39 7.57 -6.62
CA LEU A 371 -20.04 6.26 -6.74
C LEU A 371 -19.58 5.48 -7.98
N LEU A 372 -19.19 6.16 -9.06
CA LEU A 372 -18.68 5.49 -10.24
C LEU A 372 -17.31 4.89 -9.94
N PHE A 373 -16.44 5.63 -9.26
CA PHE A 373 -15.16 5.11 -8.78
C PHE A 373 -15.36 3.90 -7.87
N ALA A 374 -16.29 3.99 -6.91
CA ALA A 374 -16.63 2.88 -6.03
C ALA A 374 -17.03 1.60 -6.80
N GLU A 375 -17.76 1.76 -7.91
CA GLU A 375 -18.20 0.65 -8.77
C GLU A 375 -17.03 0.02 -9.56
N ILE A 376 -16.13 0.84 -10.11
CA ILE A 376 -15.12 0.36 -11.08
C ILE A 376 -13.76 0.01 -10.46
N ARG A 377 -13.39 0.60 -9.32
CA ARG A 377 -12.01 0.55 -8.79
C ARG A 377 -11.45 -0.86 -8.58
N ASN A 378 -12.29 -1.78 -8.13
CA ASN A 378 -11.89 -3.15 -7.82
C ASN A 378 -12.09 -4.12 -9.00
N LEU A 379 -12.63 -3.66 -10.12
CA LEU A 379 -12.86 -4.50 -11.30
C LEU A 379 -11.54 -4.74 -12.03
N ASN A 380 -11.41 -5.93 -12.62
CA ASN A 380 -10.37 -6.15 -13.62
C ASN A 380 -10.60 -5.19 -14.80
N PHE A 381 -9.51 -4.63 -15.32
CA PHE A 381 -9.58 -3.59 -16.35
C PHE A 381 -10.30 -4.02 -17.62
N ALA A 382 -10.24 -5.32 -17.97
CA ALA A 382 -10.88 -5.88 -19.15
C ALA A 382 -12.40 -5.60 -19.22
N VAL A 383 -13.06 -5.35 -18.09
CA VAL A 383 -14.51 -5.14 -18.02
C VAL A 383 -14.92 -3.70 -17.69
N VAL A 384 -13.96 -2.79 -17.46
CA VAL A 384 -14.21 -1.40 -17.06
C VAL A 384 -14.87 -0.60 -18.19
N GLY A 385 -14.42 -0.79 -19.44
CA GLY A 385 -14.98 -0.08 -20.60
C GLY A 385 -16.49 -0.28 -20.75
N ASP A 386 -16.97 -1.51 -20.55
CA ASP A 386 -18.40 -1.84 -20.58
C ASP A 386 -19.17 -1.14 -19.46
N ARG A 387 -18.58 -0.99 -18.26
CA ARG A 387 -19.20 -0.29 -17.12
C ARG A 387 -19.29 1.21 -17.39
N LEU A 388 -18.22 1.83 -17.86
CA LEU A 388 -18.21 3.25 -18.22
C LEU A 388 -19.22 3.56 -19.33
N HIS A 389 -19.33 2.69 -20.34
CA HIS A 389 -20.32 2.86 -21.41
C HIS A 389 -21.76 2.80 -20.88
N ARG A 390 -22.07 1.88 -19.95
CA ARG A 390 -23.38 1.80 -19.30
C ARG A 390 -23.66 3.03 -18.43
N ALA A 391 -22.68 3.48 -17.66
CA ALA A 391 -22.80 4.70 -16.85
C ALA A 391 -23.07 5.93 -17.72
N ALA A 392 -22.38 6.06 -18.86
CA ALA A 392 -22.61 7.13 -19.83
C ALA A 392 -24.02 7.09 -20.42
N LYS A 393 -24.51 5.90 -20.80
CA LYS A 393 -25.87 5.74 -21.33
C LYS A 393 -26.94 6.10 -20.30
N ARG A 394 -26.77 5.66 -19.05
CA ARG A 394 -27.66 6.00 -17.92
C ARG A 394 -27.69 7.51 -17.70
N LEU A 395 -26.53 8.13 -17.59
CA LEU A 395 -26.40 9.57 -17.34
C LEU A 395 -27.06 10.39 -18.47
N ASN A 396 -26.88 10.00 -19.74
CA ASN A 396 -27.50 10.69 -20.86
C ASN A 396 -29.04 10.61 -20.81
N GLN A 397 -29.59 9.44 -20.44
CA GLN A 397 -31.04 9.26 -20.24
C GLN A 397 -31.58 10.15 -19.11
N ASP A 398 -30.85 10.24 -17.99
CA ASP A 398 -31.24 11.09 -16.86
C ASP A 398 -31.22 12.59 -17.22
N TYR A 399 -30.27 13.03 -18.06
CA TYR A 399 -30.24 14.39 -18.59
C TYR A 399 -31.37 14.68 -19.59
N GLU A 400 -31.72 13.73 -20.45
CA GLU A 400 -32.85 13.85 -21.39
C GLU A 400 -34.20 14.01 -20.66
N GLY A 401 -34.32 13.47 -19.44
CA GLY A 401 -35.44 13.70 -18.53
C GLY A 401 -35.75 15.20 -18.29
N ARG A 402 -34.76 16.08 -18.45
CA ARG A 402 -34.96 17.55 -18.46
C ARG A 402 -35.99 18.00 -19.49
N HIS A 403 -35.93 17.45 -20.70
CA HIS A 403 -36.82 17.83 -21.80
C HIS A 403 -38.24 17.29 -21.61
N GLN A 404 -38.42 16.32 -20.71
CA GLN A 404 -39.72 15.74 -20.35
C GLN A 404 -40.43 16.51 -19.21
N ALA A 405 -39.71 17.35 -18.46
CA ALA A 405 -40.27 18.18 -17.39
C ALA A 405 -41.08 19.36 -17.95
N LYS A 406 -42.42 19.26 -17.92
CA LYS A 406 -43.34 20.28 -18.47
C LYS A 406 -43.98 21.17 -17.41
N THR A 407 -43.98 20.74 -16.15
CA THR A 407 -44.60 21.48 -15.04
C THR A 407 -43.55 22.16 -14.16
N VAL A 408 -43.94 23.23 -13.46
CA VAL A 408 -43.04 23.95 -12.53
C VAL A 408 -42.52 23.04 -11.42
N SER A 409 -43.33 22.09 -10.94
CA SER A 409 -42.91 21.10 -9.93
C SER A 409 -41.87 20.13 -10.48
N GLN A 410 -42.04 19.61 -11.70
CA GLN A 410 -41.05 18.75 -12.36
C GLN A 410 -39.75 19.50 -12.66
N ILE A 411 -39.83 20.76 -13.08
CA ILE A 411 -38.64 21.61 -13.30
C ILE A 411 -37.89 21.82 -11.99
N ARG A 412 -38.58 22.16 -10.89
CA ARG A 412 -37.96 22.28 -9.55
C ARG A 412 -37.32 20.98 -9.09
N ALA A 413 -38.00 19.84 -9.29
CA ALA A 413 -37.45 18.53 -8.96
C ALA A 413 -36.18 18.20 -9.76
N PHE A 414 -36.15 18.53 -11.06
CA PHE A 414 -34.96 18.36 -11.89
C PHE A 414 -33.81 19.27 -11.46
N VAL A 415 -34.08 20.56 -11.21
CA VAL A 415 -33.07 21.52 -10.72
C VAL A 415 -32.47 21.05 -9.38
N GLY A 416 -33.26 20.43 -8.51
CA GLY A 416 -32.77 19.80 -7.28
C GLY A 416 -31.81 18.63 -7.51
N LYS A 417 -31.94 17.89 -8.62
CA LYS A 417 -31.04 16.78 -8.99
C LYS A 417 -29.83 17.22 -9.83
N LEU A 418 -29.87 18.41 -10.43
CA LEU A 418 -28.88 18.88 -11.39
C LEU A 418 -27.46 18.90 -10.82
N GLY A 419 -27.29 19.28 -9.54
CA GLY A 419 -25.98 19.27 -8.89
C GLY A 419 -25.35 17.86 -8.82
N GLY A 420 -26.17 16.85 -8.51
CA GLY A 420 -25.74 15.44 -8.52
C GLY A 420 -25.35 14.97 -9.92
N LEU A 421 -26.20 15.26 -10.92
CA LEU A 421 -25.93 14.94 -12.34
C LEU A 421 -24.66 15.63 -12.88
N GLN A 422 -24.35 16.84 -12.42
CA GLN A 422 -23.10 17.53 -12.76
C GLN A 422 -21.89 16.85 -12.13
N SER A 423 -22.00 16.41 -10.87
CA SER A 423 -20.96 15.64 -10.18
C SER A 423 -20.70 14.31 -10.88
N GLU A 424 -21.75 13.56 -11.24
CA GLU A 424 -21.63 12.31 -11.99
C GLU A 424 -20.99 12.52 -13.36
N HIS A 425 -21.32 13.61 -14.06
CA HIS A 425 -20.67 13.93 -15.33
C HIS A 425 -19.18 14.27 -15.15
N ALA A 426 -18.80 14.94 -14.07
CA ALA A 426 -17.40 15.23 -13.78
C ALA A 426 -16.61 13.96 -13.45
N SER A 427 -17.19 13.06 -12.64
CA SER A 427 -16.65 11.74 -12.34
C SER A 427 -16.48 10.89 -13.60
N LEU A 428 -17.52 10.77 -14.42
CA LEU A 428 -17.46 10.02 -15.68
C LEU A 428 -16.37 10.56 -16.62
N ARG A 429 -16.21 11.89 -16.71
CA ARG A 429 -15.16 12.52 -17.51
C ARG A 429 -13.77 12.16 -16.99
N LEU A 430 -13.54 12.28 -15.69
CA LEU A 430 -12.28 11.93 -15.07
C LEU A 430 -11.93 10.46 -15.36
N HIS A 431 -12.86 9.54 -15.08
CA HIS A 431 -12.60 8.12 -15.24
C HIS A 431 -12.50 7.67 -16.69
N THR A 432 -13.19 8.34 -17.62
CA THR A 432 -12.98 8.15 -19.07
C THR A 432 -11.57 8.55 -19.46
N GLY A 433 -11.10 9.75 -19.09
CA GLY A 433 -9.76 10.20 -19.44
C GLY A 433 -8.63 9.43 -18.75
N LEU A 434 -8.84 8.95 -17.52
CA LEU A 434 -7.91 8.01 -16.88
C LEU A 434 -7.88 6.66 -17.63
N THR A 435 -9.04 6.15 -18.05
CA THR A 435 -9.13 4.92 -18.84
C THR A 435 -8.43 5.06 -20.19
N GLU A 436 -8.57 6.19 -20.88
CA GLU A 436 -7.85 6.48 -22.12
C GLU A 436 -6.33 6.40 -21.92
N LYS A 437 -5.79 7.04 -20.87
CA LYS A 437 -4.36 6.95 -20.53
C LYS A 437 -3.92 5.51 -20.26
N ILE A 438 -4.74 4.70 -19.58
CA ILE A 438 -4.45 3.29 -19.33
C ILE A 438 -4.49 2.48 -20.64
N VAL A 439 -5.47 2.71 -21.51
CA VAL A 439 -5.55 2.05 -22.83
C VAL A 439 -4.33 2.38 -23.69
N GLU A 440 -3.90 3.64 -23.72
CA GLU A 440 -2.68 4.05 -24.44
C GLU A 440 -1.43 3.35 -23.92
N TRP A 441 -1.35 3.11 -22.61
CA TRP A 441 -0.21 2.41 -22.00
C TRP A 441 -0.26 0.90 -22.25
N THR A 442 -1.43 0.27 -22.06
CA THR A 442 -1.63 -1.18 -22.25
C THR A 442 -1.61 -1.62 -23.71
N ALA A 443 -1.83 -0.72 -24.67
CA ALA A 443 -1.69 -1.00 -26.09
C ALA A 443 -0.23 -1.09 -26.57
N ARG A 444 0.76 -0.73 -25.73
CA ARG A 444 2.18 -0.76 -26.10
C ARG A 444 2.69 -2.19 -26.24
N GLU A 445 3.53 -2.44 -27.23
CA GLU A 445 4.21 -3.74 -27.40
C GLU A 445 5.01 -4.11 -26.14
N GLU A 446 5.72 -3.13 -25.55
CA GLU A 446 6.49 -3.31 -24.32
C GLU A 446 5.63 -3.82 -23.15
N PHE A 447 4.43 -3.26 -22.96
CA PHE A 447 3.50 -3.72 -21.94
C PHE A 447 3.12 -5.19 -22.15
N ASN A 448 2.74 -5.55 -23.39
CA ASN A 448 2.31 -6.91 -23.70
C ASN A 448 3.43 -7.93 -23.47
N ARG A 449 4.67 -7.59 -23.90
CA ARG A 449 5.85 -8.43 -23.66
C ARG A 449 6.16 -8.58 -22.17
N MET A 450 6.10 -7.49 -21.41
CA MET A 450 6.29 -7.54 -19.95
C MET A 450 5.22 -8.40 -19.28
N LEU A 451 3.95 -8.22 -19.65
CA LEU A 451 2.84 -8.95 -19.07
C LEU A 451 2.93 -10.46 -19.35
N GLU A 452 3.28 -10.84 -20.57
CA GLU A 452 3.51 -12.24 -20.97
C GLU A 452 4.61 -12.88 -20.10
N VAL A 453 5.77 -12.21 -19.99
CA VAL A 453 6.88 -12.68 -19.14
C VAL A 453 6.44 -12.83 -17.69
N GLN A 454 5.70 -11.87 -17.14
CA GLN A 454 5.21 -11.93 -15.77
C GLN A 454 4.26 -13.11 -15.54
N GLN A 455 3.25 -13.28 -16.39
CA GLN A 455 2.24 -14.35 -16.27
C GLN A 455 2.87 -15.74 -16.37
N ASN A 456 3.73 -15.95 -17.37
CA ASN A 456 4.46 -17.21 -17.54
C ASN A 456 5.39 -17.49 -16.35
N SER A 457 6.07 -16.45 -15.84
CA SER A 457 6.99 -16.59 -14.70
C SER A 457 6.27 -17.00 -13.42
N VAL A 458 5.16 -16.35 -13.05
CA VAL A 458 4.40 -16.71 -11.85
C VAL A 458 3.76 -18.09 -11.99
N ALA A 459 3.29 -18.45 -13.19
CA ALA A 459 2.77 -19.78 -13.49
C ALA A 459 3.84 -20.88 -13.47
N GLY A 460 5.11 -20.50 -13.68
CA GLY A 460 6.22 -21.46 -13.80
C GLY A 460 6.30 -22.11 -15.18
N ILE A 461 5.81 -21.43 -16.22
CA ILE A 461 5.76 -21.91 -17.60
C ILE A 461 6.99 -21.39 -18.34
N ASP A 462 7.72 -22.32 -18.97
CA ASP A 462 8.90 -22.06 -19.81
C ASP A 462 9.84 -20.94 -19.30
N LEU A 463 10.26 -21.08 -18.04
CA LEU A 463 11.13 -20.12 -17.37
C LEU A 463 12.43 -19.79 -18.13
N PRO A 464 13.09 -20.73 -18.84
CA PRO A 464 14.24 -20.41 -19.69
C PRO A 464 13.90 -19.44 -20.83
N ALA A 465 12.76 -19.61 -21.51
CA ALA A 465 12.34 -18.68 -22.55
C ALA A 465 11.99 -17.30 -21.97
N GLN A 466 11.35 -17.26 -20.78
CA GLN A 466 11.06 -16.00 -20.11
C GLN A 466 12.34 -15.23 -19.75
N TYR A 467 13.37 -15.94 -19.28
CA TYR A 467 14.68 -15.36 -19.01
C TYR A 467 15.35 -14.83 -20.28
N GLN A 468 15.29 -15.57 -21.40
CA GLN A 468 15.79 -15.10 -22.69
C GLN A 468 15.09 -13.83 -23.16
N ALA A 469 13.76 -13.74 -23.01
CA ALA A 469 13.00 -12.55 -23.36
C ALA A 469 13.45 -11.31 -22.56
N ILE A 470 13.85 -11.49 -21.29
CA ILE A 470 14.42 -10.41 -20.47
C ILE A 470 15.80 -9.99 -20.99
N GLU A 471 16.66 -10.95 -21.36
CA GLU A 471 17.98 -10.64 -21.95
C GLU A 471 17.83 -9.86 -23.26
N ASP A 472 16.88 -10.23 -24.11
CA ASP A 472 16.59 -9.50 -25.34
C ASP A 472 16.12 -8.06 -25.05
N MET A 473 15.31 -7.85 -24.00
CA MET A 473 14.92 -6.50 -23.56
C MET A 473 16.10 -5.66 -23.04
N VAL A 474 17.08 -6.29 -22.39
CA VAL A 474 18.35 -5.63 -22.03
C VAL A 474 19.11 -5.22 -23.29
N ASN A 475 19.25 -6.13 -24.26
CA ASN A 475 19.95 -5.85 -25.52
C ASN A 475 19.29 -4.74 -26.35
N GLU A 476 17.96 -4.60 -26.25
CA GLU A 476 17.17 -3.53 -26.86
C GLU A 476 17.19 -2.20 -26.08
N GLU A 477 17.89 -2.14 -24.94
CA GLU A 477 17.95 -0.97 -24.06
C GLU A 477 16.54 -0.49 -23.62
N ARG A 478 15.65 -1.42 -23.26
CA ARG A 478 14.30 -1.09 -22.73
C ARG A 478 14.39 -0.45 -21.35
N ASP A 479 13.27 0.11 -20.84
CA ASP A 479 13.26 0.80 -19.54
C ASP A 479 13.84 -0.06 -18.41
N LEU A 480 14.87 0.44 -17.74
CA LEU A 480 15.62 -0.29 -16.72
C LEU A 480 14.73 -0.74 -15.56
N VAL A 481 13.75 0.08 -15.14
CA VAL A 481 12.86 -0.29 -14.03
C VAL A 481 11.97 -1.46 -14.45
N GLY A 482 11.42 -1.43 -15.65
CA GLY A 482 10.68 -2.55 -16.23
C GLY A 482 11.50 -3.84 -16.29
N VAL A 483 12.72 -3.77 -16.80
CA VAL A 483 13.65 -4.91 -16.88
C VAL A 483 14.00 -5.46 -15.49
N LEU A 484 14.35 -4.59 -14.54
CA LEU A 484 14.67 -5.00 -13.17
C LEU A 484 13.47 -5.62 -12.46
N ARG A 485 12.25 -5.11 -12.68
CA ARG A 485 11.02 -5.72 -12.15
C ARG A 485 10.86 -7.16 -12.63
N LEU A 486 11.04 -7.42 -13.92
CA LEU A 486 10.96 -8.78 -14.49
C LEU A 486 12.07 -9.70 -13.95
N LEU A 487 13.30 -9.19 -13.86
CA LEU A 487 14.43 -9.94 -13.35
C LEU A 487 14.27 -10.29 -11.86
N CYS A 488 13.77 -9.34 -11.06
CA CYS A 488 13.45 -9.59 -9.67
C CYS A 488 12.30 -10.58 -9.53
N LEU A 489 11.25 -10.47 -10.35
CA LEU A 489 10.11 -11.40 -10.32
C LEU A 489 10.59 -12.82 -10.61
N THR A 490 11.35 -13.03 -11.69
CA THR A 490 11.92 -14.34 -12.06
C THR A 490 12.86 -14.90 -10.99
N SER A 491 13.63 -14.04 -10.33
CA SER A 491 14.44 -14.43 -9.16
C SER A 491 13.56 -14.90 -7.99
N VAL A 492 12.53 -14.15 -7.62
CA VAL A 492 11.64 -14.44 -6.49
C VAL A 492 10.80 -15.70 -6.71
N VAL A 493 10.21 -15.88 -7.89
CA VAL A 493 9.41 -17.07 -8.20
C VAL A 493 10.26 -18.33 -8.41
N GLY A 494 11.57 -18.13 -8.63
CA GLY A 494 12.57 -19.17 -8.82
C GLY A 494 12.69 -19.62 -10.28
N LEU A 495 13.85 -19.37 -10.88
CA LEU A 495 14.18 -19.71 -12.28
C LEU A 495 14.53 -21.20 -12.42
N GLY A 496 13.58 -22.07 -12.05
CA GLY A 496 13.75 -23.53 -11.98
C GLY A 496 14.35 -24.05 -10.67
N SER A 497 14.48 -23.19 -9.65
CA SER A 497 14.87 -23.55 -8.29
C SER A 497 13.67 -23.45 -7.35
N ALA A 498 13.36 -24.55 -6.65
CA ALA A 498 12.33 -24.54 -5.61
C ALA A 498 12.68 -23.66 -4.41
N ALA A 499 13.97 -23.32 -4.26
CA ALA A 499 14.46 -22.37 -3.26
C ALA A 499 14.52 -20.93 -3.77
N GLY A 500 14.04 -20.64 -4.99
CA GLY A 500 14.18 -19.31 -5.59
C GLY A 500 15.59 -19.02 -6.13
N GLY A 501 15.74 -17.81 -6.66
CA GLY A 501 16.99 -17.26 -7.18
C GLY A 501 17.29 -17.62 -8.64
N ILE A 502 18.34 -16.98 -9.16
CA ILE A 502 18.90 -17.20 -10.50
C ILE A 502 20.18 -18.03 -10.40
N LYS A 503 20.38 -18.99 -11.31
CA LYS A 503 21.60 -19.81 -11.33
C LYS A 503 22.85 -18.92 -11.41
N ALA A 504 23.89 -19.29 -10.67
CA ALA A 504 25.14 -18.53 -10.52
C ALA A 504 25.69 -17.92 -11.82
N LYS A 505 25.79 -18.75 -12.88
CA LYS A 505 26.30 -18.33 -14.19
C LYS A 505 25.44 -17.23 -14.81
N ASN A 506 24.12 -17.42 -14.80
CA ASN A 506 23.16 -16.47 -15.36
C ASN A 506 23.09 -15.20 -14.51
N PHE A 507 23.22 -15.33 -13.19
CA PHE A 507 23.24 -14.19 -12.26
C PHE A 507 24.42 -13.24 -12.53
N GLU A 508 25.63 -13.77 -12.64
CA GLU A 508 26.81 -12.94 -12.97
C GLU A 508 26.75 -12.40 -14.39
N PHE A 509 26.19 -13.18 -15.32
CA PHE A 509 25.97 -12.74 -16.70
C PHE A 509 25.03 -11.52 -16.74
N VAL A 510 23.81 -11.63 -16.22
CA VAL A 510 22.81 -10.55 -16.30
C VAL A 510 23.25 -9.28 -15.57
N LYS A 511 23.96 -9.41 -14.43
CA LYS A 511 24.55 -8.24 -13.75
C LYS A 511 25.53 -7.50 -14.66
N ARG A 512 26.39 -8.23 -15.37
CA ARG A 512 27.33 -7.63 -16.31
C ARG A 512 26.61 -6.97 -17.47
N GLU A 513 25.64 -7.64 -18.09
CA GLU A 513 24.90 -7.07 -19.23
C GLU A 513 24.15 -5.79 -18.84
N ILE A 514 23.52 -5.76 -17.66
CA ILE A 514 22.86 -4.54 -17.15
C ILE A 514 23.87 -3.40 -16.98
N LEU A 515 25.02 -3.64 -16.36
CA LEU A 515 26.03 -2.59 -16.13
C LEU A 515 26.68 -2.10 -17.43
N GLN A 516 26.85 -2.98 -18.42
CA GLN A 516 27.39 -2.61 -19.72
C GLN A 516 26.39 -1.82 -20.57
N THR A 517 25.11 -2.14 -20.48
CA THR A 517 24.04 -1.49 -21.26
C THR A 517 23.60 -0.17 -20.63
N TYR A 518 23.27 -0.18 -19.33
CA TYR A 518 22.66 0.97 -18.65
C TYR A 518 23.68 1.83 -17.88
N GLY A 519 24.89 1.32 -17.66
CA GLY A 519 25.99 2.03 -17.02
C GLY A 519 26.28 1.58 -15.58
N TYR A 520 27.55 1.78 -15.19
CA TYR A 520 28.09 1.30 -13.91
C TYR A 520 27.56 2.04 -12.68
N GLN A 521 26.93 3.21 -12.86
CA GLN A 521 26.26 3.93 -11.78
C GLN A 521 25.12 3.12 -11.14
N HIS A 522 24.61 2.08 -11.80
CA HIS A 522 23.57 1.20 -11.27
C HIS A 522 24.10 0.01 -10.45
N LEU A 523 25.42 -0.11 -10.24
CA LEU A 523 25.97 -1.16 -9.38
C LEU A 523 25.42 -1.11 -7.93
N PRO A 524 25.33 0.07 -7.26
CA PRO A 524 24.71 0.16 -5.94
C PRO A 524 23.26 -0.34 -5.93
N LEU A 525 22.46 -0.03 -6.96
CA LEU A 525 21.08 -0.51 -7.09
C LEU A 525 21.04 -2.05 -7.18
N LEU A 526 21.89 -2.67 -8.01
CA LEU A 526 21.95 -4.13 -8.11
C LEU A 526 22.36 -4.79 -6.79
N LEU A 527 23.29 -4.17 -6.05
CA LEU A 527 23.69 -4.63 -4.71
C LEU A 527 22.55 -4.48 -3.69
N ALA A 528 21.80 -3.38 -3.74
CA ALA A 528 20.62 -3.17 -2.91
C ALA A 528 19.52 -4.21 -3.21
N LEU A 529 19.22 -4.47 -4.48
CA LEU A 529 18.27 -5.51 -4.89
C LEU A 529 18.67 -6.90 -4.40
N GLN A 530 19.98 -7.21 -4.43
CA GLN A 530 20.50 -8.44 -3.86
C GLN A 530 20.35 -8.47 -2.34
N LYS A 531 20.70 -7.38 -1.65
CA LYS A 531 20.61 -7.24 -0.19
C LYS A 531 19.19 -7.47 0.34
N VAL A 532 18.17 -6.91 -0.32
CA VAL A 532 16.77 -7.05 0.10
C VAL A 532 16.12 -8.38 -0.32
N GLY A 533 16.86 -9.23 -1.06
CA GLY A 533 16.39 -10.53 -1.50
C GLY A 533 15.53 -10.53 -2.78
N LEU A 534 15.46 -9.41 -3.50
CA LEU A 534 14.74 -9.31 -4.78
C LEU A 534 15.53 -9.91 -5.95
N LEU A 535 16.86 -9.80 -5.92
CA LEU A 535 17.75 -10.33 -6.96
C LEU A 535 18.81 -11.24 -6.35
N THR A 536 18.49 -12.52 -6.20
CA THR A 536 19.34 -13.49 -5.49
C THR A 536 19.94 -14.54 -6.42
N ARG A 537 21.08 -15.08 -5.99
CA ARG A 537 21.64 -16.32 -6.53
C ARG A 537 20.89 -17.52 -5.95
N ALA A 538 20.52 -18.48 -6.79
CA ALA A 538 19.94 -19.75 -6.37
C ALA A 538 20.95 -20.53 -5.51
N SER A 539 20.50 -21.08 -4.38
CA SER A 539 21.34 -21.95 -3.55
C SER A 539 21.63 -23.27 -4.29
N ALA A 540 22.83 -23.83 -4.10
CA ALA A 540 23.12 -25.17 -4.59
C ALA A 540 22.30 -26.17 -3.76
N ALA A 541 21.40 -26.93 -4.40
CA ALA A 541 20.71 -28.02 -3.71
C ALA A 541 21.76 -28.98 -3.13
N PRO A 542 21.65 -29.40 -1.85
CA PRO A 542 22.54 -30.43 -1.33
C PRO A 542 22.36 -31.68 -2.19
N ALA A 543 23.47 -32.19 -2.74
CA ALA A 543 23.50 -33.41 -3.53
C ALA A 543 23.02 -34.58 -2.65
N GLY A 544 21.75 -34.96 -2.77
CA GLY A 544 21.19 -36.08 -1.98
C GLY A 544 19.65 -36.17 -1.90
N ALA A 545 18.90 -35.12 -2.22
CA ALA A 545 17.43 -35.20 -2.22
C ALA A 545 16.89 -35.82 -3.52
N VAL A 546 16.91 -37.14 -3.60
CA VAL A 546 16.13 -37.90 -4.59
C VAL A 546 14.63 -37.64 -4.35
N SER A 547 13.94 -37.30 -5.42
CA SER A 547 12.49 -37.11 -5.49
C SER A 547 11.75 -38.39 -5.07
N ALA A 548 11.04 -38.36 -3.95
CA ALA A 548 10.10 -39.40 -3.58
C ALA A 548 8.75 -39.16 -4.27
N GLY A 549 8.64 -39.59 -5.52
CA GLY A 549 7.38 -39.86 -6.19
C GLY A 549 7.15 -41.37 -6.23
N GLY A 550 6.20 -41.88 -5.44
CA GLY A 550 5.82 -43.30 -5.47
C GLY A 550 4.80 -43.65 -4.39
N PHE A 551 3.54 -43.86 -4.79
CA PHE A 551 2.45 -44.34 -3.94
C PHE A 551 2.66 -45.80 -3.48
N GLY A 552 2.28 -46.11 -2.23
CA GLY A 552 1.84 -47.46 -1.83
C GLY A 552 2.21 -47.93 -0.42
N GLY A 553 1.21 -48.13 0.45
CA GLY A 553 1.18 -49.27 1.40
C GLY A 553 1.64 -49.09 2.85
N ALA A 554 0.65 -48.99 3.76
CA ALA A 554 0.50 -49.71 5.04
C ALA A 554 1.62 -49.82 6.11
N LEU A 555 1.29 -49.26 7.29
CA LEU A 555 1.41 -49.79 8.68
C LEU A 555 2.76 -49.91 9.43
N SER A 556 2.63 -49.63 10.75
CA SER A 556 3.51 -49.90 11.92
C SER A 556 4.39 -48.72 12.39
N SER A 557 4.11 -48.03 13.51
CA SER A 557 4.33 -48.40 14.94
C SER A 557 5.82 -48.61 15.26
N VAL A 558 6.51 -47.98 16.24
CA VAL A 558 6.23 -47.70 17.66
C VAL A 558 7.22 -46.64 18.20
N VAL A 559 6.73 -45.80 19.12
CA VAL A 559 7.31 -45.12 20.31
C VAL A 559 8.84 -45.03 20.52
N GLY A 560 9.31 -43.82 20.86
CA GLY A 560 10.54 -43.58 21.63
C GLY A 560 10.82 -42.08 21.85
N GLY A 561 10.64 -41.58 23.07
CA GLY A 561 10.75 -40.15 23.44
C GLY A 561 12.17 -39.62 23.65
N GLY A 562 12.31 -38.30 23.62
CA GLY A 562 13.56 -37.60 23.96
C GLY A 562 13.48 -36.07 23.79
N SER A 563 13.30 -35.38 24.91
CA SER A 563 13.69 -34.00 25.25
C SER A 563 13.83 -32.93 24.14
N SER A 564 12.89 -31.98 24.13
CA SER A 564 13.02 -30.68 23.43
C SER A 564 13.82 -29.68 24.27
N SER A 565 15.11 -29.51 23.97
CA SER A 565 15.88 -28.34 24.39
C SER A 565 15.73 -27.26 23.31
N VAL A 566 14.98 -26.20 23.63
CA VAL A 566 14.86 -25.00 22.80
C VAL A 566 16.14 -24.18 22.98
N SER A 567 17.04 -24.23 22.01
CA SER A 567 18.14 -23.27 21.91
C SER A 567 17.69 -22.09 21.06
N ALA A 568 17.44 -20.96 21.71
CA ALA A 568 17.33 -19.66 21.07
C ALA A 568 18.71 -19.27 20.53
N GLY A 569 18.91 -19.49 19.23
CA GLY A 569 20.05 -18.96 18.50
C GLY A 569 19.62 -17.71 17.75
N GLU A 570 20.16 -16.56 18.16
CA GLU A 570 20.14 -15.34 17.38
C GLU A 570 20.88 -15.58 16.06
N THR A 571 20.16 -15.64 14.94
CA THR A 571 20.77 -15.57 13.61
C THR A 571 21.00 -14.11 13.26
N ASP A 572 22.24 -13.68 13.44
CA ASP A 572 22.78 -12.48 12.81
C ASP A 572 22.70 -12.64 11.28
N GLY A 573 22.11 -11.65 10.63
CA GLY A 573 21.73 -11.69 9.22
C GLY A 573 22.89 -11.33 8.31
N SER A 574 23.76 -12.29 7.99
CA SER A 574 24.69 -12.15 6.86
C SER A 574 23.99 -12.56 5.56
N ALA A 575 23.82 -11.61 4.65
CA ALA A 575 23.17 -11.75 3.34
C ALA A 575 23.99 -12.56 2.31
N GLU A 576 24.87 -13.48 2.74
CA GLU A 576 25.73 -14.26 1.84
C GLU A 576 25.18 -15.66 1.50
N GLU A 577 24.15 -16.17 2.20
CA GLU A 577 23.55 -17.47 1.87
C GLU A 577 22.22 -17.34 1.12
N GLY A 578 22.17 -17.98 -0.05
CA GLY A 578 21.19 -17.81 -1.12
C GLY A 578 19.70 -17.99 -0.76
N GLY A 579 18.86 -17.59 -1.73
CA GLY A 579 17.41 -17.47 -1.62
C GLY A 579 16.75 -18.63 -0.86
N LYS A 580 15.90 -18.28 0.11
CA LYS A 580 14.87 -19.15 0.68
C LYS A 580 13.52 -18.79 0.06
N GLY A 581 13.45 -18.74 -1.27
CA GLY A 581 12.20 -18.51 -1.99
C GLY A 581 11.31 -19.75 -1.88
N GLY A 582 10.14 -19.61 -1.25
CA GLY A 582 9.15 -20.69 -1.13
C GLY A 582 8.02 -20.63 -2.16
N PHE A 583 8.02 -19.64 -3.05
CA PHE A 583 6.91 -19.35 -3.97
C PHE A 583 6.55 -20.54 -4.86
N ALA A 584 7.55 -21.13 -5.55
CA ALA A 584 7.34 -22.29 -6.41
C ALA A 584 6.76 -23.49 -5.63
N SER A 585 7.22 -23.69 -4.39
CA SER A 585 6.81 -24.79 -3.51
C SER A 585 5.34 -24.68 -3.09
N VAL A 586 4.85 -23.46 -2.86
CA VAL A 586 3.46 -23.22 -2.46
C VAL A 586 2.50 -22.96 -3.61
N ARG A 587 2.99 -22.78 -4.85
CA ARG A 587 2.16 -22.45 -6.03
C ARG A 587 0.95 -23.36 -6.17
N LYS A 588 1.16 -24.67 -6.03
CA LYS A 588 0.10 -25.68 -6.17
C LYS A 588 -0.74 -25.82 -4.90
N SER A 589 -0.10 -25.88 -3.73
CA SER A 589 -0.81 -26.13 -2.45
C SER A 589 -1.71 -24.97 -2.04
N LEU A 590 -1.32 -23.73 -2.38
CA LEU A 590 -2.11 -22.52 -2.16
C LEU A 590 -2.88 -22.05 -3.39
N ARG A 591 -2.89 -22.83 -4.49
CA ARG A 591 -3.65 -22.53 -5.72
C ARG A 591 -3.41 -21.10 -6.20
N LEU A 592 -2.14 -20.74 -6.39
CA LEU A 592 -1.77 -19.40 -6.82
C LEU A 592 -2.14 -19.12 -8.28
N ILE A 593 -2.37 -20.16 -9.08
CA ILE A 593 -2.66 -20.06 -10.52
C ILE A 593 -4.03 -20.65 -10.81
N ASN A 594 -4.83 -19.91 -11.57
CA ASN A 594 -6.14 -20.29 -12.09
C ASN A 594 -6.21 -19.83 -13.55
N ASP A 595 -6.16 -20.76 -14.49
CA ASP A 595 -6.15 -20.44 -15.92
C ASP A 595 -7.55 -20.08 -16.46
N ASP A 596 -8.61 -20.49 -15.76
CA ASP A 596 -10.01 -20.36 -16.19
C ASP A 596 -10.73 -19.21 -15.44
N VAL A 597 -10.10 -18.05 -15.35
CA VAL A 597 -10.70 -16.87 -14.71
C VAL A 597 -11.73 -16.20 -15.62
N ASP A 598 -12.94 -15.99 -15.10
CA ASP A 598 -13.93 -15.08 -15.70
C ASP A 598 -13.84 -13.69 -15.04
N GLU A 599 -13.30 -12.70 -15.75
CA GLU A 599 -13.20 -11.33 -15.22
C GLU A 599 -14.54 -10.59 -15.11
N ARG A 600 -15.58 -11.04 -15.82
CA ARG A 600 -16.91 -10.42 -15.77
C ARG A 600 -17.68 -10.85 -14.53
N ALA A 601 -17.50 -12.10 -14.11
CA ALA A 601 -18.14 -12.69 -12.95
C ALA A 601 -17.11 -13.49 -12.12
N PRO A 602 -16.15 -12.80 -11.47
CA PRO A 602 -15.05 -13.47 -10.80
C PRO A 602 -15.53 -14.34 -9.63
N ALA A 603 -15.02 -15.57 -9.59
CA ALA A 603 -15.32 -16.54 -8.53
C ALA A 603 -14.17 -16.74 -7.53
N ASP A 604 -12.97 -16.25 -7.87
CA ASP A 604 -11.76 -16.34 -7.07
C ASP A 604 -10.98 -15.03 -7.13
N ILE A 605 -10.14 -14.76 -6.13
CA ILE A 605 -9.29 -13.58 -6.04
C ILE A 605 -8.25 -13.47 -7.16
N SER A 606 -7.97 -14.55 -7.90
CA SER A 606 -7.04 -14.54 -9.04
C SER A 606 -7.44 -13.58 -10.17
N TYR A 607 -8.69 -13.09 -10.18
CA TYR A 607 -9.16 -12.11 -11.15
C TYR A 607 -8.38 -10.79 -11.13
N VAL A 608 -7.76 -10.43 -10.01
CA VAL A 608 -7.02 -9.16 -9.87
C VAL A 608 -5.72 -9.11 -10.69
N TYR A 609 -5.23 -10.28 -11.11
CA TYR A 609 -4.09 -10.44 -12.04
C TYR A 609 -4.42 -11.37 -13.22
N SER A 610 -5.70 -11.55 -13.57
CA SER A 610 -6.14 -12.43 -14.68
C SER A 610 -5.50 -13.83 -14.64
N GLY A 611 -5.49 -14.45 -13.46
CA GLY A 611 -5.07 -15.84 -13.29
C GLY A 611 -4.12 -16.08 -12.12
N TYR A 612 -3.39 -15.06 -11.68
CA TYR A 612 -2.56 -15.14 -10.47
C TYR A 612 -3.32 -14.63 -9.23
N ALA A 613 -3.43 -15.47 -8.21
CA ALA A 613 -3.93 -15.09 -6.90
C ALA A 613 -2.76 -14.63 -6.00
N PRO A 614 -2.78 -13.38 -5.47
CA PRO A 614 -1.73 -12.88 -4.60
C PRO A 614 -1.43 -13.82 -3.44
N LEU A 615 -0.16 -14.24 -3.30
CA LEU A 615 0.26 -15.16 -2.24
C LEU A 615 -0.07 -14.60 -0.85
N SER A 616 0.17 -13.31 -0.62
CA SER A 616 -0.21 -12.62 0.62
C SER A 616 -1.69 -12.79 0.99
N ILE A 617 -2.60 -12.67 0.02
CA ILE A 617 -4.04 -12.83 0.24
C ILE A 617 -4.44 -14.29 0.38
N ARG A 618 -3.76 -15.20 -0.32
CA ARG A 618 -3.92 -16.65 -0.12
C ARG A 618 -3.54 -17.07 1.30
N LEU A 619 -2.53 -16.45 1.91
CA LEU A 619 -2.21 -16.64 3.33
C LEU A 619 -3.33 -16.13 4.24
N VAL A 620 -3.95 -14.99 3.92
CA VAL A 620 -5.14 -14.52 4.66
C VAL A 620 -6.32 -15.49 4.50
N GLN A 621 -6.58 -16.02 3.30
CA GLN A 621 -7.62 -17.02 3.05
C GLN A 621 -7.35 -18.33 3.82
N ALA A 622 -6.09 -18.76 3.90
CA ALA A 622 -5.68 -19.94 4.67
C ALA A 622 -6.01 -19.83 6.17
N VAL A 623 -6.20 -18.62 6.68
CA VAL A 623 -6.66 -18.37 8.06
C VAL A 623 -8.17 -18.13 8.11
N ALA A 624 -8.65 -17.16 7.33
CA ALA A 624 -9.96 -16.55 7.50
C ALA A 624 -11.03 -16.98 6.48
N GLN A 625 -10.65 -17.68 5.39
CA GLN A 625 -11.56 -18.19 4.34
C GLN A 625 -11.14 -19.57 3.76
N LYS A 626 -10.84 -20.55 4.64
CA LYS A 626 -10.30 -21.88 4.26
C LYS A 626 -11.11 -22.63 3.21
N GLU A 627 -12.44 -22.52 3.25
CA GLU A 627 -13.32 -23.19 2.29
C GLU A 627 -13.04 -22.78 0.84
N ALA A 628 -12.60 -21.54 0.60
CA ALA A 628 -12.23 -21.06 -0.73
C ALA A 628 -11.01 -21.81 -1.31
N LEU A 629 -10.13 -22.33 -0.45
CA LEU A 629 -8.95 -23.10 -0.86
C LEU A 629 -9.21 -24.60 -0.93
N LEU A 630 -10.13 -25.13 -0.13
CA LEU A 630 -10.37 -26.57 -0.01
C LEU A 630 -11.39 -27.09 -1.05
N ASP A 631 -12.41 -26.31 -1.40
CA ASP A 631 -13.51 -26.74 -2.25
C ASP A 631 -13.51 -26.01 -3.62
N PRO A 632 -12.82 -26.56 -4.65
CA PRO A 632 -12.78 -25.96 -5.98
C PRO A 632 -14.14 -25.98 -6.69
N SER A 633 -15.08 -26.84 -6.28
CA SER A 633 -16.39 -26.91 -6.95
C SER A 633 -17.25 -25.66 -6.72
N ARG A 634 -16.90 -24.84 -5.72
CA ARG A 634 -17.56 -23.54 -5.43
C ARG A 634 -17.11 -22.40 -6.33
N SER A 635 -16.04 -22.56 -7.10
CA SER A 635 -15.62 -21.57 -8.10
C SER A 635 -16.41 -21.69 -9.41
N ASP A 636 -17.17 -22.76 -9.61
CA ASP A 636 -18.08 -22.91 -10.76
C ASP A 636 -19.38 -22.13 -10.50
N PRO A 637 -19.65 -21.03 -11.24
CA PRO A 637 -20.88 -20.26 -11.10
C PRO A 637 -22.13 -21.07 -11.46
N ALA A 638 -22.01 -22.07 -12.34
CA ALA A 638 -23.11 -22.89 -12.83
C ALA A 638 -23.56 -23.97 -11.82
N ALA A 639 -22.69 -24.33 -10.88
CA ALA A 639 -22.97 -25.31 -9.82
C ALA A 639 -23.64 -24.70 -8.57
N ARG A 640 -23.80 -23.37 -8.50
CA ARG A 640 -24.37 -22.68 -7.33
C ARG A 640 -25.90 -22.71 -7.37
N PRO A 641 -26.60 -23.38 -6.42
CA PRO A 641 -27.97 -23.00 -6.12
C PRO A 641 -27.94 -21.55 -5.64
N ALA A 642 -28.86 -20.71 -6.13
CA ALA A 642 -29.00 -19.32 -5.70
C ALA A 642 -29.33 -19.27 -4.20
N ARG A 643 -28.29 -19.29 -3.35
CA ARG A 643 -28.45 -19.09 -1.91
C ARG A 643 -28.84 -17.65 -1.69
N THR A 644 -30.04 -17.45 -1.17
CA THR A 644 -30.60 -16.12 -0.83
C THR A 644 -29.81 -15.42 0.27
N VAL A 645 -29.00 -16.15 1.05
CA VAL A 645 -28.21 -15.63 2.17
C VAL A 645 -26.73 -16.01 2.02
N LYS A 646 -25.84 -15.02 2.14
CA LYS A 646 -24.37 -15.21 2.13
C LYS A 646 -23.95 -16.14 3.28
N PRO A 647 -22.92 -16.98 3.08
CA PRO A 647 -22.45 -17.88 4.14
C PRO A 647 -21.91 -17.09 5.35
N ARG A 648 -22.02 -17.72 6.53
CA ARG A 648 -21.38 -17.24 7.76
C ARG A 648 -19.88 -17.54 7.70
N ALA A 649 -19.06 -16.61 8.17
CA ALA A 649 -17.62 -16.81 8.28
C ALA A 649 -17.32 -17.84 9.38
N HIS A 650 -16.40 -18.78 9.12
CA HIS A 650 -15.97 -19.75 10.13
C HIS A 650 -15.07 -19.08 11.19
N PRO A 651 -15.02 -19.60 12.43
CA PRO A 651 -14.10 -19.12 13.45
C PRO A 651 -12.63 -19.24 13.00
N ILE A 652 -11.82 -18.24 13.31
CA ILE A 652 -10.38 -18.31 13.03
C ILE A 652 -9.73 -19.26 14.03
N VAL A 653 -9.25 -20.40 13.54
CA VAL A 653 -8.62 -21.48 14.32
C VAL A 653 -7.12 -21.61 14.07
N GLY A 654 -6.48 -20.53 13.62
CA GLY A 654 -5.07 -20.54 13.22
C GLY A 654 -4.84 -21.15 11.84
N TRP A 655 -3.58 -21.51 11.59
CA TRP A 655 -3.09 -22.05 10.31
C TRP A 655 -3.50 -23.51 10.01
N ARG A 656 -4.38 -24.10 10.84
CA ARG A 656 -4.82 -25.51 10.72
C ARG A 656 -5.24 -25.91 9.31
N GLY A 657 -4.61 -26.95 8.77
CA GLY A 657 -4.84 -27.47 7.43
C GLY A 657 -3.92 -26.88 6.35
N PHE A 658 -3.09 -25.88 6.69
CA PHE A 658 -2.17 -25.21 5.77
C PHE A 658 -0.76 -25.09 6.35
N GLU A 659 -0.47 -25.65 7.52
CA GLU A 659 0.84 -25.56 8.18
C GLU A 659 1.98 -26.01 7.26
N ASP A 660 1.81 -27.14 6.57
CA ASP A 660 2.83 -27.70 5.68
C ASP A 660 3.15 -26.77 4.50
N ALA A 661 2.14 -26.08 3.95
CA ALA A 661 2.34 -25.12 2.88
C ALA A 661 3.00 -23.85 3.41
N VAL A 662 2.51 -23.31 4.53
CA VAL A 662 3.01 -22.05 5.09
C VAL A 662 4.43 -22.19 5.64
N ASN A 663 4.81 -23.37 6.14
CA ASN A 663 6.16 -23.65 6.64
C ASN A 663 7.21 -23.77 5.53
N GLN A 664 6.81 -23.92 4.26
CA GLN A 664 7.73 -23.86 3.12
C GLN A 664 8.15 -22.43 2.77
N LEU A 665 7.40 -21.42 3.23
CA LEU A 665 7.74 -20.02 3.06
C LEU A 665 8.72 -19.55 4.14
N PRO A 666 9.63 -18.62 3.81
CA PRO A 666 10.60 -18.10 4.77
C PRO A 666 9.94 -17.34 5.92
N GLY A 667 10.70 -17.17 7.01
CA GLY A 667 10.27 -16.43 8.20
C GLY A 667 9.32 -17.21 9.11
N ALA A 668 9.09 -16.63 10.29
CA ALA A 668 8.29 -17.26 11.34
C ALA A 668 6.81 -17.37 10.94
N THR A 669 6.20 -18.50 11.28
CA THR A 669 4.74 -18.68 11.30
C THR A 669 4.32 -18.66 12.76
N PHE A 670 3.36 -17.81 13.14
CA PHE A 670 2.93 -17.71 14.53
C PHE A 670 1.42 -17.48 14.67
N ASP A 671 0.95 -17.77 15.88
CA ASP A 671 -0.45 -17.74 16.28
C ASP A 671 -0.54 -17.57 17.81
N GLU A 672 -0.73 -16.32 18.23
CA GLU A 672 -0.77 -15.92 19.64
C GLU A 672 -2.21 -15.65 20.05
N ALA A 673 -2.73 -16.43 21.00
CA ALA A 673 -4.01 -16.13 21.64
C ALA A 673 -3.78 -15.17 22.80
N GLN A 674 -4.55 -14.09 22.87
CA GLN A 674 -4.50 -13.15 23.98
C GLN A 674 -5.74 -13.33 24.88
N SER A 675 -5.51 -13.72 26.13
CA SER A 675 -6.57 -13.74 27.15
C SER A 675 -6.59 -12.44 27.96
N GLY A 676 -7.78 -12.13 28.49
CA GLY A 676 -7.95 -11.16 29.56
C GLY A 676 -7.42 -11.70 30.88
N SER A 677 -6.93 -10.83 31.75
CA SER A 677 -6.52 -11.21 33.10
C SER A 677 -7.74 -11.38 34.01
N SER A 678 -8.27 -12.61 34.11
CA SER A 678 -8.98 -13.01 35.32
C SER A 678 -7.93 -13.49 36.32
N SER A 679 -7.83 -12.81 37.45
CA SER A 679 -6.96 -13.17 38.58
C SER A 679 -7.12 -14.64 38.97
N GLY A 680 -6.01 -15.38 38.89
CA GLY A 680 -5.72 -16.59 39.68
C GLY A 680 -6.74 -17.73 39.62
N GLU A 681 -6.56 -18.65 38.69
CA GLU A 681 -6.67 -20.10 38.97
C GLU A 681 -6.02 -20.89 37.82
N GLN A 682 -5.14 -21.82 38.20
CA GLN A 682 -4.49 -22.75 37.27
C GLN A 682 -5.53 -23.65 36.63
N GLY A 683 -5.51 -23.73 35.29
CA GLY A 683 -6.14 -24.84 34.56
C GLY A 683 -7.64 -24.71 34.32
N SER A 684 -8.05 -23.78 33.46
CA SER A 684 -9.14 -24.09 32.53
C SER A 684 -8.94 -23.34 31.23
N THR A 685 -9.25 -24.01 30.11
CA THR A 685 -9.39 -23.40 28.80
C THR A 685 -10.47 -22.33 28.88
N ALA A 686 -10.10 -21.11 29.23
CA ALA A 686 -10.96 -19.94 29.16
C ALA A 686 -11.29 -19.74 27.68
N SER A 687 -12.36 -20.40 27.25
CA SER A 687 -12.99 -20.17 25.96
C SER A 687 -13.17 -18.66 25.86
N LEU A 688 -12.52 -18.05 24.87
CA LEU A 688 -12.92 -16.76 24.33
C LEU A 688 -14.45 -16.82 24.25
N LEU A 689 -15.16 -16.10 25.12
CA LEU A 689 -16.61 -16.13 25.11
C LEU A 689 -16.99 -15.70 23.69
N PRO A 690 -17.67 -16.56 22.91
CA PRO A 690 -18.09 -16.18 21.57
C PRO A 690 -18.91 -14.89 21.69
N PRO A 691 -18.90 -14.03 20.65
CA PRO A 691 -19.76 -12.85 20.65
C PRO A 691 -21.18 -13.29 21.03
N SER A 692 -21.79 -12.50 21.92
CA SER A 692 -23.13 -12.79 22.48
C SER A 692 -24.17 -13.06 21.38
N ASP A 693 -23.97 -12.47 20.20
CA ASP A 693 -24.61 -12.84 18.95
C ASP A 693 -23.61 -13.54 17.99
N PRO A 694 -23.83 -14.82 17.63
CA PRO A 694 -22.98 -15.53 16.66
C PRO A 694 -22.95 -14.89 15.26
N ASP A 695 -23.95 -14.08 14.92
CA ASP A 695 -24.10 -13.40 13.63
C ASP A 695 -23.66 -11.93 13.67
N ALA A 696 -23.15 -11.45 14.81
CA ALA A 696 -22.53 -10.13 14.91
C ALA A 696 -21.40 -9.98 13.87
N VAL A 697 -21.35 -8.81 13.23
CA VAL A 697 -20.29 -8.48 12.29
C VAL A 697 -19.01 -8.20 13.06
N THR A 698 -17.97 -9.00 12.81
CA THR A 698 -16.62 -8.78 13.35
C THR A 698 -15.67 -8.33 12.25
N THR A 699 -14.58 -7.68 12.66
CA THR A 699 -13.51 -7.24 11.77
C THR A 699 -12.25 -8.07 12.02
N THR A 700 -11.64 -8.55 10.94
CA THR A 700 -10.26 -9.06 10.92
C THR A 700 -9.36 -7.96 10.39
N LEU A 701 -8.40 -7.51 11.21
CA LEU A 701 -7.37 -6.57 10.76
C LEU A 701 -6.28 -7.34 10.02
N VAL A 702 -5.95 -6.93 8.80
CA VAL A 702 -4.85 -7.49 8.02
C VAL A 702 -3.76 -6.43 7.90
N PHE A 703 -2.67 -6.60 8.64
CA PHE A 703 -1.54 -5.68 8.64
C PHE A 703 -0.48 -6.12 7.62
N PHE A 704 -0.26 -5.34 6.57
CA PHE A 704 0.83 -5.51 5.60
C PHE A 704 2.04 -4.69 6.05
N LEU A 705 3.03 -5.38 6.63
CA LEU A 705 4.29 -4.75 7.01
C LEU A 705 5.18 -4.63 5.78
N GLY A 706 5.58 -3.41 5.43
CA GLY A 706 6.38 -3.16 4.24
C GLY A 706 5.57 -2.79 3.00
N GLY A 707 4.24 -2.72 3.11
CA GLY A 707 3.37 -2.14 2.11
C GLY A 707 2.36 -3.10 1.47
N VAL A 708 1.28 -2.53 0.96
CA VAL A 708 0.16 -3.22 0.28
C VAL A 708 -0.09 -2.63 -1.11
N THR A 709 -0.52 -3.46 -2.07
CA THR A 709 -0.92 -3.02 -3.41
C THR A 709 -2.44 -2.80 -3.51
N TYR A 710 -2.90 -2.04 -4.51
CA TYR A 710 -4.34 -1.87 -4.76
C TYR A 710 -5.03 -3.16 -5.23
N THR A 711 -4.30 -4.09 -5.87
CA THR A 711 -4.80 -5.43 -6.19
C THR A 711 -5.01 -6.31 -4.96
N GLU A 712 -4.12 -6.24 -3.97
CA GLU A 712 -4.31 -6.91 -2.66
C GLU A 712 -5.55 -6.37 -1.94
N LEU A 713 -5.77 -5.04 -1.99
CA LEU A 713 -6.97 -4.41 -1.44
C LEU A 713 -8.24 -4.83 -2.19
N ALA A 714 -8.22 -4.86 -3.52
CA ALA A 714 -9.34 -5.34 -4.32
C ALA A 714 -9.69 -6.79 -4.00
N ALA A 715 -8.69 -7.65 -3.78
CA ALA A 715 -8.89 -9.04 -3.38
C ALA A 715 -9.48 -9.16 -1.95
N LEU A 716 -9.03 -8.36 -0.98
CA LEU A 716 -9.66 -8.31 0.36
C LEU A 716 -11.12 -7.82 0.30
N ARG A 717 -11.41 -6.85 -0.56
CA ARG A 717 -12.77 -6.36 -0.80
C ARG A 717 -13.65 -7.42 -1.47
N PHE A 718 -13.10 -8.19 -2.39
CA PHE A 718 -13.76 -9.37 -2.93
C PHE A 718 -14.10 -10.37 -1.81
N MET A 719 -13.18 -10.61 -0.88
CA MET A 719 -13.40 -11.47 0.28
C MET A 719 -14.49 -10.92 1.23
N ASN A 720 -14.55 -9.60 1.44
CA ASN A 720 -15.63 -8.93 2.20
C ASN A 720 -17.02 -9.24 1.64
N ALA A 721 -17.13 -9.34 0.32
CA ALA A 721 -18.40 -9.63 -0.33
C ALA A 721 -18.89 -11.08 -0.11
N GLN A 722 -18.00 -12.01 0.25
CA GLN A 722 -18.31 -13.45 0.31
C GLN A 722 -18.99 -13.90 1.61
N THR A 723 -18.88 -13.15 2.70
CA THR A 723 -19.44 -13.55 4.01
C THR A 723 -20.34 -12.50 4.61
N ARG A 724 -21.34 -12.91 5.40
CA ARG A 724 -22.30 -11.94 6.00
C ARG A 724 -21.78 -11.24 7.24
N ASN A 725 -20.95 -11.89 8.06
CA ASN A 725 -20.61 -11.45 9.41
C ASN A 725 -19.11 -11.24 9.68
N ARG A 726 -18.27 -11.15 8.64
CA ARG A 726 -16.85 -10.77 8.79
C ARG A 726 -16.48 -9.70 7.76
N ARG A 727 -15.75 -8.67 8.21
CA ARG A 727 -15.12 -7.66 7.37
C ARG A 727 -13.62 -7.67 7.57
N PHE A 728 -12.88 -7.36 6.52
CA PHE A 728 -11.44 -7.17 6.51
C PHE A 728 -11.16 -5.69 6.39
N VAL A 729 -10.29 -5.19 7.27
CA VAL A 729 -9.71 -3.85 7.20
C VAL A 729 -8.22 -4.02 7.03
N ALA A 730 -7.67 -3.45 5.95
CA ALA A 730 -6.25 -3.44 5.70
C ALA A 730 -5.59 -2.34 6.53
N ALA A 731 -4.53 -2.71 7.25
CA ALA A 731 -3.59 -1.79 7.87
C ALA A 731 -2.24 -1.93 7.16
N THR A 732 -1.51 -0.85 6.95
CA THR A 732 -0.23 -0.91 6.24
C THR A 732 0.75 0.16 6.69
N THR A 733 2.04 -0.07 6.44
CA THR A 733 3.05 0.99 6.53
C THR A 733 2.89 2.04 5.43
N ASN A 734 2.55 1.60 4.21
CA ASN A 734 2.21 2.47 3.08
C ASN A 734 1.53 1.67 1.94
N THR A 735 0.99 2.35 0.92
CA THR A 735 0.70 1.72 -0.37
C THR A 735 1.97 1.61 -1.22
N ILE A 736 2.16 0.51 -1.95
CA ILE A 736 3.35 0.25 -2.78
C ILE A 736 2.99 -0.36 -4.15
N ASN A 737 3.93 -0.27 -5.09
CA ASN A 737 3.92 -1.03 -6.33
C ASN A 737 5.35 -1.40 -6.76
N GLY A 738 5.48 -2.23 -7.79
CA GLY A 738 6.78 -2.71 -8.26
C GLY A 738 7.70 -1.59 -8.75
N ASN A 739 7.16 -0.49 -9.29
CA ASN A 739 7.98 0.65 -9.70
C ASN A 739 8.56 1.39 -8.50
N SER A 740 7.75 1.67 -7.47
CA SER A 740 8.20 2.36 -6.26
C SER A 740 9.26 1.53 -5.53
N MET A 741 9.05 0.21 -5.40
CA MET A 741 10.01 -0.68 -4.75
C MET A 741 11.42 -0.63 -5.35
N ILE A 742 11.53 -0.58 -6.69
CA ILE A 742 12.83 -0.49 -7.37
C ILE A 742 13.40 0.94 -7.26
N ARG A 743 12.56 1.96 -7.46
CA ARG A 743 12.99 3.37 -7.43
C ARG A 743 13.46 3.81 -6.05
N ASP A 744 12.86 3.31 -4.98
CA ASP A 744 13.25 3.65 -3.61
C ASP A 744 14.65 3.12 -3.25
N LEU A 745 15.12 2.08 -3.94
CA LEU A 745 16.46 1.51 -3.79
C LEU A 745 17.50 2.21 -4.67
N ASP A 746 17.07 3.02 -5.64
CA ASP A 746 17.97 3.66 -6.59
C ASP A 746 18.52 4.98 -6.03
N GLU A 747 19.67 4.89 -5.37
CA GLU A 747 20.36 6.04 -4.77
C GLU A 747 20.98 6.98 -5.82
N ALA A 748 21.11 6.55 -7.08
CA ALA A 748 21.65 7.37 -8.16
C ALA A 748 20.72 8.53 -8.60
N ARG A 749 19.50 8.59 -8.04
CA ARG A 749 18.53 9.67 -8.27
C ARG A 749 18.57 10.80 -7.22
N VAL A 750 19.34 10.65 -6.14
CA VAL A 750 19.58 11.68 -5.12
C VAL A 750 20.89 12.40 -5.42
#